data_AF-B6E640-F1
#
_entry.id   AF-B6E640-F1
#
_cell.length_a   1.000
_cell.length_b   1.000
_cell.length_c   1.000
_cell.angle_alpha   90.00
_cell.angle_beta   90.00
_cell.angle_gamma   90.00
#
_symmetry.space_group_name_H-M   'P 1'
#
loop_
_entity.id
_entity.type
_entity.pdbx_description
1 polymer ?
#
loop_
_entity_poly.entity_id
_entity_poly.type
_entity_poly.pdbx_seq_one_letter_code
_entity_poly.pdbx_strand_id
1 'polypeptide(L)'
;MASITTQTITESETISFKNGQITVEDTIPSPGEPDIPLPPPSKNPVDILDVDKGTPDNHVPRDPRLIRLTGVHPFNVEPPLTALYKEGFLTSPELFYVRNHGPVPQVRDEDIPDWEISIEGLVEKPLVLNFREVLQKYNQITAPITLVCAGNRRKEQNTVRKSKGFSWGPAGLSTALFTGPMMADILRSAKPLRRAKYVCMEGADKLPNGFYGTSVKLNWAMDPNRGIMLAHKMNGEDLRPDHGRPLRAVVPGQIGGRSVKWLKKLILTDAPSDNWYHINDNRVLPTMVSPEMSALDRKWWTDERYAIYELNVNSVAVYPQHEEEIDLSTAGPTYTVKGYAYAGGGRRITKVEISLDRGKSWRLSEIEYAEDKYRDFDGDLFGGKVDMWWREASFCWSFWSLDVPIADLETSDAILVRAVDEALSAMPRDMYWSVLGMMNNPWFRVAITKEGNTLKFEHPTHPSKAGGWMERVKKTGGDLLNGNWGERVEGEELVEPEPVKEINMKKDGVNRQIDLQELKANSSGEKPWFVVNGEVYDGTGFLEGHPGGAISITSSAGLDVSEDFLAIHSETAKAMMPDYHIGTLDKASLEALKSDSAGGSDEPREVFLQSRTWTKATLTEKRDVSWDTRIFVFDLEHKKQTLGLPIGQHLMIKVQDPSNNEAVIRSYTPMSDTNLIGKMELLVKVYFPTDTIPGGKMTMALDKLPLGSEIGCKGPTGRFEYLGNGRVSISGKERQLRSFKMICGGTGITPVFQVLRAVMQDAQDPTACVVLDGNRQEEDILCRSDLDAYVETDSRKCTVVHTLTKGSDTWTGRRGRISEELLAEYAPPEEQSMVLVCGPGPMEKSARNILLAQGWAESDLHFF
;
A
#
# COMPACT_ATOMS: atom_id res chain seq x y z
N MET A 1 -9.54 10.91 46.66
CA MET A 1 -10.06 9.53 46.70
C MET A 1 -11.56 9.60 46.83
N ALA A 2 -12.29 9.38 45.74
CA ALA A 2 -13.74 9.21 45.75
C ALA A 2 -14.02 7.99 44.86
N SER A 3 -14.65 6.99 45.45
CA SER A 3 -14.96 5.68 44.86
C SER A 3 -15.94 5.86 43.69
N ILE A 4 -15.52 5.47 42.49
CA ILE A 4 -16.39 5.31 41.33
C ILE A 4 -17.00 3.92 41.45
N THR A 5 -18.30 3.87 41.74
CA THR A 5 -19.07 2.63 41.82
C THR A 5 -19.76 2.43 40.47
N THR A 6 -19.31 1.44 39.69
CA THR A 6 -19.98 1.01 38.46
C THR A 6 -21.28 0.28 38.85
N GLN A 7 -22.44 0.89 38.59
CA GLN A 7 -23.72 0.21 38.73
C GLN A 7 -24.06 -0.55 37.44
N THR A 8 -24.03 -1.88 37.53
CA THR A 8 -24.67 -2.76 36.55
C THR A 8 -26.18 -2.64 36.75
N ILE A 9 -26.89 -2.03 35.79
CA ILE A 9 -28.36 -1.97 35.82
C ILE A 9 -28.88 -3.33 35.36
N THR A 10 -29.26 -4.17 36.32
CA THR A 10 -30.17 -5.30 36.12
C THR A 10 -31.58 -4.84 36.45
N GLU A 11 -32.30 -4.25 35.50
CA GLU A 11 -33.76 -4.14 35.59
C GLU A 11 -34.38 -4.03 34.20
N SER A 12 -35.35 -4.91 33.98
CA SER A 12 -36.03 -5.18 32.72
C SER A 12 -37.02 -4.06 32.37
N GLU A 13 -36.58 -3.08 31.58
CA GLU A 13 -37.50 -2.36 30.71
C GLU A 13 -37.61 -3.15 29.40
N THR A 14 -38.78 -3.73 29.15
CA THR A 14 -39.15 -4.37 27.89
C THR A 14 -39.16 -3.34 26.77
N ILE A 15 -38.01 -3.12 26.16
CA ILE A 15 -37.87 -2.36 24.92
C ILE A 15 -38.36 -3.27 23.79
N SER A 16 -39.39 -2.81 23.07
CA SER A 16 -39.90 -3.50 21.90
C SER A 16 -38.81 -3.54 20.82
N PHE A 17 -38.21 -4.71 20.62
CA PHE A 17 -37.34 -4.99 19.50
C PHE A 17 -38.15 -4.93 18.20
N LYS A 18 -37.63 -4.25 17.17
CA LYS A 18 -38.17 -4.37 15.81
C LYS A 18 -37.91 -5.80 15.32
N ASN A 19 -38.88 -6.69 15.51
CA ASN A 19 -38.86 -8.03 14.93
C ASN A 19 -39.21 -7.93 13.43
N GLY A 20 -38.24 -7.52 12.62
CA GLY A 20 -38.28 -7.66 11.17
C GLY A 20 -37.13 -8.57 10.75
N GLN A 21 -37.45 -9.71 10.15
CA GLN A 21 -36.48 -10.47 9.36
C GLN A 21 -36.04 -9.55 8.20
N ILE A 22 -34.74 -9.26 8.10
CA ILE A 22 -34.19 -8.60 6.91
C ILE A 22 -34.09 -9.68 5.84
N THR A 23 -35.14 -9.79 5.02
CA THR A 23 -35.11 -10.58 3.78
C THR A 23 -34.46 -9.75 2.68
N VAL A 24 -33.37 -10.26 2.13
CA VAL A 24 -32.83 -9.81 0.84
C VAL A 24 -33.67 -10.52 -0.22
N GLU A 25 -34.63 -9.83 -0.82
CA GLU A 25 -35.32 -10.33 -2.00
C GLU A 25 -34.49 -9.98 -3.24
N ASP A 26 -33.98 -11.00 -3.93
CA ASP A 26 -33.48 -10.89 -5.30
C ASP A 26 -34.67 -10.63 -6.24
N THR A 27 -34.99 -9.38 -6.51
CA THR A 27 -36.00 -9.02 -7.52
C THR A 27 -35.35 -8.81 -8.89
N ILE A 28 -35.80 -9.60 -9.86
CA ILE A 28 -35.60 -9.39 -11.31
C ILE A 28 -36.17 -8.02 -11.69
N PRO A 29 -35.50 -7.19 -12.51
CA PRO A 29 -35.98 -5.85 -12.81
C PRO A 29 -37.31 -5.87 -13.56
N SER A 30 -38.31 -5.18 -13.00
CA SER A 30 -39.53 -4.79 -13.71
C SER A 30 -39.30 -3.46 -14.43
N PRO A 31 -40.05 -3.15 -15.51
CA PRO A 31 -39.89 -1.89 -16.23
C PRO A 31 -40.40 -0.72 -15.37
N GLY A 32 -39.46 0.01 -14.76
CA GLY A 32 -39.71 1.16 -13.89
C GLY A 32 -38.56 1.50 -12.94
N GLU A 33 -37.32 1.11 -13.24
CA GLU A 33 -36.18 1.38 -12.37
C GLU A 33 -35.97 2.89 -12.17
N PRO A 34 -35.71 3.35 -10.94
CA PRO A 34 -35.42 4.75 -10.66
C PRO A 34 -34.16 5.18 -11.41
N ASP A 35 -34.20 6.35 -12.05
CA ASP A 35 -33.04 6.96 -12.73
C ASP A 35 -32.06 7.52 -11.69
N ILE A 36 -31.39 6.62 -10.97
CA ILE A 36 -30.30 6.93 -10.03
C ILE A 36 -29.04 6.17 -10.46
N PRO A 37 -27.83 6.77 -10.31
CA PRO A 37 -26.61 6.01 -10.47
C PRO A 37 -26.57 4.84 -9.47
N LEU A 38 -26.13 3.67 -9.90
CA LEU A 38 -25.83 2.55 -9.01
C LEU A 38 -24.34 2.26 -9.04
N PRO A 39 -23.78 1.64 -7.98
CA PRO A 39 -22.36 1.33 -7.95
C PRO A 39 -21.96 0.52 -9.18
N PRO A 40 -20.78 0.78 -9.78
CA PRO A 40 -20.26 -0.06 -10.84
C PRO A 40 -20.09 -1.50 -10.34
N PRO A 41 -20.15 -2.50 -11.23
CA PRO A 41 -19.93 -3.89 -10.85
C PRO A 41 -18.61 -4.06 -10.09
N SER A 42 -18.72 -4.54 -8.86
CA SER A 42 -17.60 -4.79 -7.97
C SER A 42 -17.05 -6.19 -8.21
N LYS A 43 -15.72 -6.32 -8.17
CA LYS A 43 -15.03 -7.61 -8.27
C LYS A 43 -13.99 -7.66 -7.16
N ASN A 44 -14.45 -8.06 -5.98
CA ASN A 44 -13.61 -8.10 -4.79
C ASN A 44 -12.33 -8.92 -5.06
N PRO A 45 -11.14 -8.30 -4.96
CA PRO A 45 -9.89 -9.02 -5.04
C PRO A 45 -9.87 -10.08 -3.93
N VAL A 46 -9.62 -11.32 -4.30
CA VAL A 46 -9.52 -12.43 -3.33
C VAL A 46 -8.06 -12.77 -3.02
N ASP A 47 -7.17 -12.48 -3.97
CA ASP A 47 -5.75 -12.78 -3.86
C ASP A 47 -4.99 -11.60 -3.27
N ILE A 48 -4.16 -11.90 -2.25
CA ILE A 48 -3.16 -10.95 -1.76
C ILE A 48 -2.06 -10.85 -2.82
N LEU A 49 -1.83 -9.63 -3.31
CA LEU A 49 -0.78 -9.36 -4.29
C LEU A 49 0.60 -9.75 -3.70
N ASP A 50 1.49 -10.30 -4.54
CA ASP A 50 2.83 -10.72 -4.09
C ASP A 50 3.59 -9.64 -3.31
N VAL A 51 3.42 -8.39 -3.73
CA VAL A 51 4.06 -7.22 -3.10
C VAL A 51 3.56 -6.96 -1.67
N ASP A 52 2.34 -7.38 -1.34
CA ASP A 52 1.74 -7.20 -0.01
C ASP A 52 2.02 -8.38 0.93
N LYS A 53 2.38 -9.56 0.42
CA LYS A 53 2.58 -10.79 1.22
C LYS A 53 3.68 -10.64 2.30
N GLY A 54 4.72 -9.86 2.00
CA GLY A 54 5.82 -9.57 2.93
C GLY A 54 5.54 -8.42 3.91
N THR A 55 4.33 -7.89 3.94
CA THR A 55 3.96 -6.71 4.75
C THR A 55 3.07 -7.10 5.93
N PRO A 56 2.89 -6.22 6.93
CA PRO A 56 1.87 -6.40 7.96
C PRO A 56 0.43 -6.55 7.40
N ASP A 57 0.18 -6.07 6.18
CA ASP A 57 -1.11 -6.14 5.49
C ASP A 57 -1.24 -7.40 4.61
N ASN A 58 -0.47 -8.46 4.88
CA ASN A 58 -0.48 -9.72 4.12
C ASN A 58 -1.82 -10.49 4.12
N HIS A 59 -2.85 -9.92 4.73
CA HIS A 59 -4.21 -10.44 4.83
C HIS A 59 -5.21 -9.58 4.02
N VAL A 60 -4.75 -8.53 3.35
CA VAL A 60 -5.61 -7.56 2.63
C VAL A 60 -5.41 -7.70 1.13
N PRO A 61 -6.39 -8.24 0.38
CA PRO A 61 -6.32 -8.30 -1.06
C PRO A 61 -6.66 -6.93 -1.68
N ARG A 62 -5.93 -6.56 -2.74
CA ARG A 62 -5.94 -5.20 -3.33
C ARG A 62 -5.93 -5.25 -4.84
N ASP A 63 -6.49 -4.24 -5.49
CA ASP A 63 -6.48 -4.12 -6.94
C ASP A 63 -5.08 -3.66 -7.44
N PRO A 64 -4.44 -4.37 -8.38
CA PRO A 64 -3.11 -4.04 -8.87
C PRO A 64 -3.06 -2.79 -9.78
N ARG A 65 -4.21 -2.26 -10.21
CA ARG A 65 -4.30 -1.02 -11.01
C ARG A 65 -4.03 0.24 -10.17
N LEU A 66 -4.21 0.15 -8.86
CA LEU A 66 -3.97 1.26 -7.93
C LEU A 66 -2.50 1.69 -7.95
N ILE A 67 -2.26 2.99 -7.98
CA ILE A 67 -0.93 3.59 -8.05
C ILE A 67 -0.40 3.77 -6.63
N ARG A 68 0.69 3.08 -6.27
CA ARG A 68 1.33 3.21 -4.94
C ARG A 68 2.14 4.49 -4.80
N LEU A 69 1.91 5.22 -3.71
CA LEU A 69 2.47 6.56 -3.46
C LEU A 69 3.52 6.59 -2.34
N THR A 70 3.62 5.52 -1.55
CA THR A 70 4.55 5.40 -0.40
C THR A 70 5.33 4.08 -0.45
N GLY A 71 5.62 3.58 -1.66
CA GLY A 71 6.20 2.26 -1.86
C GLY A 71 5.20 1.15 -1.51
N VAL A 72 5.69 0.08 -0.89
CA VAL A 72 4.88 -1.11 -0.58
C VAL A 72 3.96 -0.87 0.62
N HIS A 73 4.49 -0.30 1.71
CA HIS A 73 3.78 -0.11 2.98
C HIS A 73 4.32 1.15 3.71
N PRO A 74 3.48 1.94 4.42
CA PRO A 74 2.02 1.84 4.55
C PRO A 74 1.29 2.00 3.22
N PHE A 75 0.12 1.37 3.06
CA PHE A 75 -0.60 1.38 1.78
C PHE A 75 -1.29 2.74 1.55
N ASN A 76 -0.69 3.57 0.70
CA ASN A 76 -1.28 4.81 0.22
C ASN A 76 -1.30 4.79 -1.31
N VAL A 77 -2.49 4.91 -1.87
CA VAL A 77 -2.73 4.74 -3.30
C VAL A 77 -3.82 5.66 -3.82
N GLU A 78 -3.72 5.99 -5.09
CA GLU A 78 -4.82 6.56 -5.88
C GLU A 78 -5.07 5.73 -7.14
N PRO A 79 -6.30 5.71 -7.66
CA PRO A 79 -6.57 5.13 -8.98
C PRO A 79 -5.93 5.97 -10.09
N PRO A 80 -5.65 5.38 -11.27
CA PRO A 80 -5.35 6.16 -12.46
C PRO A 80 -6.52 7.13 -12.76
N LEU A 81 -6.21 8.42 -12.99
CA LEU A 81 -7.22 9.48 -13.12
C LEU A 81 -8.31 9.17 -14.17
N THR A 82 -7.91 8.69 -15.35
CA THR A 82 -8.85 8.32 -16.42
C THR A 82 -9.70 7.11 -16.01
N ALA A 83 -9.13 6.13 -15.31
CA ALA A 83 -9.87 4.96 -14.85
C ALA A 83 -10.92 5.37 -13.80
N LEU A 84 -10.55 6.24 -12.86
CA LEU A 84 -11.47 6.82 -11.88
C LEU A 84 -12.65 7.53 -12.56
N TYR A 85 -12.37 8.39 -13.54
CA TYR A 85 -13.43 9.14 -14.24
C TYR A 85 -14.36 8.22 -15.03
N LYS A 86 -13.84 7.14 -15.63
CA LYS A 86 -14.63 6.17 -16.40
C LYS A 86 -15.60 5.34 -15.55
N GLU A 87 -15.35 5.20 -14.25
CA GLU A 87 -16.30 4.56 -13.31
C GLU A 87 -17.56 5.42 -13.10
N GLY A 88 -17.50 6.70 -13.47
CA GLY A 88 -18.63 7.63 -13.37
C GLY A 88 -18.82 8.17 -11.95
N PHE A 89 -20.08 8.41 -11.58
CA PHE A 89 -20.40 9.10 -10.32
C PHE A 89 -19.99 8.34 -9.06
N LEU A 90 -20.10 7.00 -9.07
CA LEU A 90 -19.72 6.12 -7.97
C LEU A 90 -18.47 5.34 -8.36
N THR A 91 -17.48 5.31 -7.47
CA THR A 91 -16.23 4.58 -7.63
C THR A 91 -16.37 3.19 -7.03
N SER A 92 -15.98 2.15 -7.77
CA SER A 92 -15.86 0.79 -7.24
C SER A 92 -14.91 0.72 -6.03
N PRO A 93 -15.15 -0.17 -5.05
CA PRO A 93 -14.24 -0.30 -3.90
C PRO A 93 -12.81 -0.71 -4.31
N GLU A 94 -12.63 -1.34 -5.47
CA GLU A 94 -11.32 -1.69 -6.04
C GLU A 94 -10.47 -0.48 -6.43
N LEU A 95 -11.11 0.57 -6.94
CA LEU A 95 -10.42 1.79 -7.38
C LEU A 95 -10.56 2.94 -6.38
N PHE A 96 -11.27 2.74 -5.27
CA PHE A 96 -11.39 3.74 -4.24
C PHE A 96 -10.03 4.03 -3.61
N TYR A 97 -9.62 5.30 -3.55
CA TYR A 97 -8.30 5.66 -3.02
C TYR A 97 -8.11 5.18 -1.58
N VAL A 98 -6.89 4.76 -1.23
CA VAL A 98 -6.57 4.33 0.15
C VAL A 98 -5.52 5.25 0.73
N ARG A 99 -5.78 5.72 1.94
CA ARG A 99 -4.79 6.36 2.80
C ARG A 99 -4.74 5.60 4.13
N ASN A 100 -3.62 4.92 4.38
CA ASN A 100 -3.30 4.28 5.66
C ASN A 100 -2.06 4.95 6.28
N HIS A 101 -2.15 5.31 7.56
CA HIS A 101 -1.02 5.82 8.33
C HIS A 101 -0.07 4.71 8.80
N GLY A 102 -0.51 3.45 8.77
CA GLY A 102 0.25 2.26 9.16
C GLY A 102 -0.49 0.96 8.80
N PRO A 103 -0.22 -0.15 9.51
CA PRO A 103 -0.88 -1.44 9.32
C PRO A 103 -2.40 -1.40 9.44
N VAL A 104 -3.07 -2.16 8.57
CA VAL A 104 -4.50 -2.40 8.63
C VAL A 104 -4.80 -3.36 9.78
N PRO A 105 -5.71 -3.02 10.72
CA PRO A 105 -6.17 -3.96 11.74
C PRO A 105 -6.82 -5.21 11.12
N GLN A 106 -6.38 -6.37 11.56
CA GLN A 106 -7.02 -7.63 11.17
C GLN A 106 -8.33 -7.81 11.94
N VAL A 107 -9.45 -7.84 11.20
CA VAL A 107 -10.80 -8.06 11.75
C VAL A 107 -11.40 -9.32 11.12
N ARG A 108 -11.51 -10.40 11.91
CA ARG A 108 -12.12 -11.66 11.46
C ARG A 108 -13.64 -11.53 11.42
N ASP A 109 -14.29 -12.24 10.50
CA ASP A 109 -15.77 -12.18 10.37
C ASP A 109 -16.48 -12.57 11.67
N GLU A 110 -15.95 -13.57 12.39
CA GLU A 110 -16.48 -14.03 13.68
C GLU A 110 -16.45 -12.97 14.79
N ASP A 111 -15.52 -12.02 14.73
CA ASP A 111 -15.37 -10.96 15.73
C ASP A 111 -16.25 -9.74 15.41
N ILE A 112 -16.74 -9.61 14.17
CA ILE A 112 -17.51 -8.44 13.72
C ILE A 112 -18.74 -8.20 14.58
N PRO A 113 -19.60 -9.20 14.88
CA PRO A 113 -20.83 -8.96 15.63
C PRO A 113 -20.59 -8.41 17.05
N ASP A 114 -19.42 -8.71 17.62
CA ASP A 114 -19.01 -8.31 18.97
C ASP A 114 -18.05 -7.11 18.94
N TRP A 115 -17.82 -6.49 17.77
CA TRP A 115 -17.02 -5.28 17.67
C TRP A 115 -17.65 -4.12 18.44
N GLU A 116 -17.00 -3.70 19.52
CA GLU A 116 -17.51 -2.62 20.37
C GLU A 116 -17.06 -1.22 19.95
N ILE A 117 -17.94 -0.24 20.12
CA ILE A 117 -17.66 1.19 20.11
C ILE A 117 -18.08 1.82 21.44
N SER A 118 -17.21 2.60 22.07
CA SER A 118 -17.54 3.37 23.27
C SER A 118 -17.94 4.81 22.93
N ILE A 119 -18.94 5.32 23.63
CA ILE A 119 -19.34 6.73 23.61
C ILE A 119 -19.15 7.25 25.04
N GLU A 120 -18.20 8.16 25.23
CA GLU A 120 -17.72 8.57 26.54
C GLU A 120 -17.33 10.06 26.60
N GLY A 121 -16.73 10.49 27.72
CA GLY A 121 -16.35 11.88 27.95
C GLY A 121 -17.49 12.73 28.51
N LEU A 122 -17.77 13.87 27.90
CA LEU A 122 -18.74 14.87 28.36
C LEU A 122 -20.19 14.50 27.98
N VAL A 123 -20.67 13.40 28.57
CA VAL A 123 -22.00 12.83 28.39
C VAL A 123 -22.64 12.51 29.74
N GLU A 124 -23.97 12.58 29.84
CA GLU A 124 -24.69 12.16 31.06
C GLU A 124 -24.78 10.63 31.16
N LYS A 125 -24.81 9.94 30.02
CA LYS A 125 -24.97 8.49 29.92
C LYS A 125 -23.90 7.88 29.01
N PRO A 126 -22.68 7.62 29.51
CA PRO A 126 -21.70 6.83 28.77
C PRO A 126 -22.29 5.47 28.36
N LEU A 127 -21.98 5.01 27.15
CA LEU A 127 -22.51 3.75 26.62
C LEU A 127 -21.49 3.05 25.74
N VAL A 128 -21.52 1.72 25.74
CA VAL A 128 -20.77 0.86 24.84
C VAL A 128 -21.79 0.10 24.01
N LEU A 129 -21.58 0.07 22.69
CA LEU A 129 -22.44 -0.64 21.74
C LEU A 129 -21.58 -1.67 21.00
N ASN A 130 -22.04 -2.90 20.91
CA ASN A 130 -21.48 -3.83 19.92
C ASN A 130 -22.06 -3.58 18.52
N PHE A 131 -21.47 -4.18 17.51
CA PHE A 131 -21.86 -4.00 16.12
C PHE A 131 -23.32 -4.39 15.87
N ARG A 132 -23.82 -5.50 16.45
CA ARG A 132 -25.24 -5.88 16.34
C ARG A 132 -26.17 -4.79 16.85
N GLU A 133 -25.83 -4.18 17.99
CA GLU A 133 -26.61 -3.09 18.57
C GLU A 133 -26.58 -1.83 17.71
N VAL A 134 -25.45 -1.51 17.07
CA VAL A 134 -25.37 -0.39 16.12
C VAL A 134 -26.33 -0.59 14.95
N LEU A 135 -26.43 -1.82 14.43
CA LEU A 135 -27.34 -2.15 13.33
C LEU A 135 -28.82 -2.17 13.75
N GLN A 136 -29.13 -2.71 14.93
CA GLN A 136 -30.51 -2.98 15.35
C GLN A 136 -31.17 -1.81 16.09
N LYS A 137 -30.41 -1.02 16.87
CA LYS A 137 -30.98 0.04 17.71
C LYS A 137 -31.21 1.36 16.96
N TYR A 138 -30.53 1.56 15.83
CA TYR A 138 -30.53 2.83 15.11
C TYR A 138 -31.04 2.67 13.68
N ASN A 139 -31.74 3.69 13.19
CA ASN A 139 -32.17 3.72 11.79
C ASN A 139 -30.95 3.83 10.87
N GLN A 140 -30.96 3.08 9.78
CA GLN A 140 -29.89 3.05 8.81
C GLN A 140 -30.20 4.03 7.68
N ILE A 141 -29.21 4.81 7.27
CA ILE A 141 -29.28 5.75 6.14
C ILE A 141 -28.27 5.32 5.09
N THR A 142 -28.63 5.46 3.81
CA THR A 142 -27.72 5.30 2.69
C THR A 142 -27.59 6.63 1.96
N ALA A 143 -26.37 7.14 1.81
CA ALA A 143 -26.13 8.41 1.09
C ALA A 143 -24.86 8.34 0.23
N PRO A 144 -24.86 8.96 -0.96
CA PRO A 144 -23.65 9.11 -1.76
C PRO A 144 -22.76 10.17 -1.12
N ILE A 145 -21.46 9.87 -0.98
CA ILE A 145 -20.50 10.77 -0.33
C ILE A 145 -19.16 10.69 -1.08
N THR A 146 -18.63 11.84 -1.47
CA THR A 146 -17.25 11.95 -1.95
C THR A 146 -16.30 12.10 -0.77
N LEU A 147 -15.33 11.19 -0.66
CA LEU A 147 -14.19 11.36 0.24
C LEU A 147 -13.01 11.90 -0.55
N VAL A 148 -12.32 12.88 0.03
CA VAL A 148 -11.15 13.53 -0.58
C VAL A 148 -10.02 13.56 0.43
N CYS A 149 -8.84 13.08 0.03
CA CYS A 149 -7.63 13.22 0.84
C CYS A 149 -7.20 14.69 0.92
N ALA A 150 -6.82 15.17 2.12
CA ALA A 150 -6.23 16.51 2.27
C ALA A 150 -4.99 16.71 1.39
N GLY A 151 -4.30 15.61 1.03
CA GLY A 151 -3.14 15.60 0.16
C GLY A 151 -3.43 15.59 -1.34
N ASN A 152 -4.68 15.55 -1.79
CA ASN A 152 -4.99 15.54 -3.23
C ASN A 152 -4.25 16.70 -3.95
N ARG A 153 -3.68 16.42 -5.12
CA ARG A 153 -2.85 17.35 -5.92
C ARG A 153 -1.54 17.81 -5.24
N ARG A 154 -1.04 17.12 -4.21
CA ARG A 154 0.22 17.49 -3.53
C ARG A 154 1.45 17.47 -4.44
N LYS A 155 1.49 16.60 -5.47
CA LYS A 155 2.64 16.50 -6.36
C LYS A 155 2.94 17.83 -7.05
N GLU A 156 1.92 18.60 -7.42
CA GLU A 156 2.08 19.95 -7.98
C GLU A 156 2.86 20.88 -7.03
N GLN A 157 2.53 20.90 -5.73
CA GLN A 157 3.28 21.67 -4.75
C GLN A 157 4.71 21.15 -4.60
N ASN A 158 4.88 19.82 -4.54
CA ASN A 158 6.20 19.19 -4.42
C ASN A 158 7.12 19.50 -5.61
N THR A 159 6.57 19.70 -6.80
CA THR A 159 7.34 20.08 -7.99
C THR A 159 7.85 21.52 -7.89
N VAL A 160 7.03 22.44 -7.37
CA VAL A 160 7.46 23.82 -7.07
C VAL A 160 8.52 23.80 -5.96
N ARG A 161 8.17 23.28 -4.79
CA ARG A 161 9.05 23.16 -3.63
C ARG A 161 8.64 21.93 -2.82
N LYS A 162 9.60 21.06 -2.51
CA LYS A 162 9.33 19.81 -1.79
C LYS A 162 8.70 20.09 -0.41
N SER A 163 7.52 19.53 -0.17
CA SER A 163 6.84 19.53 1.13
C SER A 163 7.24 18.30 1.97
N LYS A 164 6.76 18.21 3.22
CA LYS A 164 6.97 17.01 4.07
C LYS A 164 6.11 15.80 3.65
N GLY A 165 5.12 15.99 2.79
CA GLY A 165 4.19 14.94 2.37
C GLY A 165 4.63 14.20 1.09
N PHE A 166 4.28 12.91 1.00
CA PHE A 166 4.42 12.12 -0.23
C PHE A 166 3.47 12.64 -1.34
N SER A 167 3.85 12.41 -2.60
CA SER A 167 3.16 13.00 -3.76
C SER A 167 1.85 12.28 -4.08
N TRP A 168 0.74 13.02 -4.08
CA TRP A 168 -0.52 12.62 -4.71
C TRP A 168 -0.66 13.34 -6.04
N GLY A 169 -1.15 12.64 -7.05
CA GLY A 169 -1.76 13.23 -8.23
C GLY A 169 -3.15 13.81 -7.93
N PRO A 170 -3.96 14.02 -8.98
CA PRO A 170 -5.30 14.58 -8.85
C PRO A 170 -6.38 13.50 -8.64
N ALA A 171 -6.03 12.29 -8.24
CA ALA A 171 -6.99 11.19 -8.03
C ALA A 171 -7.07 10.74 -6.55
N GLY A 172 -6.60 11.57 -5.62
CA GLY A 172 -6.73 11.36 -4.17
C GLY A 172 -8.14 11.58 -3.63
N LEU A 173 -9.15 11.10 -4.35
CA LEU A 173 -10.58 11.21 -4.03
C LEU A 173 -11.37 10.08 -4.69
N SER A 174 -12.53 9.76 -4.12
CA SER A 174 -13.46 8.77 -4.67
C SER A 174 -14.84 8.96 -4.05
N THR A 175 -15.90 8.47 -4.71
CA THR A 175 -17.29 8.63 -4.26
C THR A 175 -17.95 7.26 -4.11
N ALA A 176 -18.70 7.05 -3.04
CA ALA A 176 -19.42 5.80 -2.80
C ALA A 176 -20.74 6.03 -2.07
N LEU A 177 -21.65 5.07 -2.16
CA LEU A 177 -22.81 4.99 -1.30
C LEU A 177 -22.39 4.40 0.04
N PHE A 178 -22.49 5.15 1.13
CA PHE A 178 -22.23 4.64 2.47
C PHE A 178 -23.52 4.37 3.20
N THR A 179 -23.60 3.23 3.90
CA THR A 179 -24.76 2.86 4.71
C THR A 179 -24.38 2.72 6.17
N GLY A 180 -25.15 3.37 7.04
CA GLY A 180 -25.02 3.28 8.49
C GLY A 180 -25.92 4.26 9.24
N PRO A 181 -25.97 4.21 10.57
CA PRO A 181 -26.73 5.18 11.35
C PRO A 181 -26.06 6.55 11.39
N MET A 182 -26.88 7.58 11.51
CA MET A 182 -26.41 8.94 11.75
C MET A 182 -25.69 9.02 13.11
N MET A 183 -24.50 9.62 13.12
CA MET A 183 -23.72 9.81 14.35
C MET A 183 -24.52 10.60 15.38
N ALA A 184 -25.33 11.57 14.93
CA ALA A 184 -26.24 12.36 15.76
C ALA A 184 -27.16 11.49 16.64
N ASP A 185 -27.72 10.40 16.10
CA ASP A 185 -28.66 9.56 16.83
C ASP A 185 -27.98 8.76 17.93
N ILE A 186 -26.77 8.25 17.65
CA ILE A 186 -25.94 7.56 18.65
C ILE A 186 -25.51 8.53 19.75
N LEU A 187 -25.07 9.74 19.39
CA LEU A 187 -24.67 10.75 20.36
C LEU A 187 -25.86 11.19 21.24
N ARG A 188 -27.07 11.33 20.70
CA ARG A 188 -28.29 11.64 21.48
C ARG A 188 -28.56 10.60 22.57
N SER A 189 -28.34 9.31 22.30
CA SER A 189 -28.48 8.25 23.30
C SER A 189 -27.57 8.42 24.51
N ALA A 190 -26.39 9.03 24.31
CA ALA A 190 -25.44 9.31 25.38
C ALA A 190 -25.74 10.60 26.15
N LYS A 191 -26.66 11.45 25.66
CA LYS A 191 -27.02 12.74 26.26
C LYS A 191 -25.80 13.66 26.47
N PRO A 192 -25.27 14.31 25.41
CA PRO A 192 -24.13 15.21 25.50
C PRO A 192 -24.34 16.34 26.51
N LEU A 193 -23.35 16.60 27.35
CA LEU A 193 -23.40 17.73 28.29
C LEU A 193 -23.32 19.06 27.54
N ARG A 194 -24.00 20.10 28.04
CA ARG A 194 -24.05 21.44 27.41
C ARG A 194 -22.68 22.06 27.11
N ARG A 195 -21.66 21.72 27.90
CA ARG A 195 -20.28 22.23 27.71
C ARG A 195 -19.49 21.49 26.62
N ALA A 196 -19.94 20.33 26.15
CA ALA A 196 -19.29 19.61 25.06
C ALA A 196 -19.32 20.44 23.76
N LYS A 197 -18.23 20.40 23.01
CA LYS A 197 -18.01 21.17 21.76
C LYS A 197 -17.46 20.33 20.62
N TYR A 198 -16.80 19.22 20.92
CA TYR A 198 -16.17 18.34 19.94
C TYR A 198 -16.54 16.89 20.19
N VAL A 199 -16.46 16.10 19.13
CA VAL A 199 -16.50 14.64 19.15
C VAL A 199 -15.14 14.16 18.66
N CYS A 200 -14.30 13.71 19.59
CA CYS A 200 -13.06 13.03 19.28
C CYS A 200 -13.36 11.58 18.87
N MET A 201 -12.68 11.10 17.85
CA MET A 201 -12.84 9.78 17.25
C MET A 201 -11.49 9.08 17.29
N GLU A 202 -11.47 7.80 17.66
CA GLU A 202 -10.27 6.97 17.72
C GLU A 202 -10.50 5.63 17.01
N GLY A 203 -9.55 5.24 16.16
CA GLY A 203 -9.53 3.97 15.44
C GLY A 203 -8.82 2.84 16.20
N ALA A 204 -8.79 1.65 15.60
CA ALA A 204 -8.13 0.47 16.17
C ALA A 204 -6.70 0.24 15.64
N ASP A 205 -6.23 1.05 14.69
CA ASP A 205 -4.92 0.95 14.08
C ASP A 205 -3.81 1.37 15.04
N LYS A 206 -2.84 0.48 15.24
CA LYS A 206 -1.68 0.72 16.12
C LYS A 206 -0.57 1.36 15.31
N LEU A 207 -0.33 2.64 15.53
CA LEU A 207 0.67 3.43 14.83
C LEU A 207 1.80 3.85 15.78
N PRO A 208 2.95 4.35 15.26
CA PRO A 208 4.09 4.74 16.09
C PRO A 208 3.77 5.78 17.18
N ASN A 209 2.79 6.66 16.94
CA ASN A 209 2.38 7.71 17.88
C ASN A 209 1.03 7.40 18.56
N GLY A 210 0.69 6.11 18.71
CA GLY A 210 -0.57 5.65 19.28
C GLY A 210 -1.64 5.34 18.23
N PHE A 211 -2.90 5.25 18.65
CA PHE A 211 -4.01 5.02 17.73
C PHE A 211 -4.30 6.26 16.88
N TYR A 212 -4.75 6.06 15.65
CA TYR A 212 -5.21 7.20 14.86
C TYR A 212 -6.42 7.84 15.52
N GLY A 213 -6.34 9.15 15.75
CA GLY A 213 -7.44 9.89 16.34
C GLY A 213 -7.48 11.35 15.89
N THR A 214 -8.68 11.91 15.88
CA THR A 214 -8.96 13.30 15.51
C THR A 214 -10.30 13.72 16.09
N SER A 215 -10.74 14.96 15.86
CA SER A 215 -12.09 15.40 16.22
C SER A 215 -12.85 16.04 15.06
N VAL A 216 -14.17 16.12 15.22
CA VAL A 216 -15.07 17.04 14.51
C VAL A 216 -15.82 17.88 15.52
N LYS A 217 -16.41 19.00 15.08
CA LYS A 217 -17.25 19.82 15.97
C LYS A 217 -18.56 19.09 16.28
N LEU A 218 -18.97 19.13 17.55
CA LEU A 218 -20.18 18.45 18.02
C LEU A 218 -21.43 18.98 17.34
N ASN A 219 -21.54 20.30 17.14
CA ASN A 219 -22.69 20.88 16.45
C ASN A 219 -22.82 20.34 15.02
N TRP A 220 -21.71 20.06 14.35
CA TRP A 220 -21.72 19.45 13.02
C TRP A 220 -22.10 17.97 13.05
N ALA A 221 -21.58 17.21 14.04
CA ALA A 221 -21.96 15.81 14.24
C ALA A 221 -23.45 15.63 14.58
N MET A 222 -24.06 16.63 15.20
CA MET A 222 -25.48 16.65 15.59
C MET A 222 -26.40 17.24 14.51
N ASP A 223 -25.84 17.94 13.52
CA ASP A 223 -26.59 18.57 12.43
C ASP A 223 -26.96 17.49 11.41
N PRO A 224 -28.25 17.14 11.29
CA PRO A 224 -28.64 16.10 10.36
C PRO A 224 -28.25 16.49 8.94
N ASN A 225 -28.30 17.77 8.53
CA ASN A 225 -27.98 18.23 7.16
C ASN A 225 -26.52 17.98 6.75
N ARG A 226 -25.61 17.74 7.71
CA ARG A 226 -24.20 17.41 7.43
C ARG A 226 -23.93 15.94 7.18
N GLY A 227 -24.90 15.06 7.40
CA GLY A 227 -24.83 13.66 6.95
C GLY A 227 -23.76 12.80 7.65
N ILE A 228 -23.25 13.23 8.81
CA ILE A 228 -22.17 12.50 9.51
C ILE A 228 -22.72 11.18 10.08
N MET A 229 -22.11 10.06 9.68
CA MET A 229 -22.62 8.71 9.98
C MET A 229 -21.52 7.76 10.45
N LEU A 230 -21.93 6.64 11.06
CA LEU A 230 -21.09 5.49 11.32
C LEU A 230 -21.38 4.41 10.27
N ALA A 231 -20.63 4.40 9.18
CA ALA A 231 -20.87 3.46 8.09
C ALA A 231 -20.35 2.07 8.41
N HIS A 232 -21.13 1.05 8.04
CA HIS A 232 -20.77 -0.37 8.06
C HIS A 232 -20.76 -1.01 6.67
N LYS A 233 -21.38 -0.35 5.68
CA LYS A 233 -21.30 -0.73 4.26
C LYS A 233 -20.83 0.41 3.37
N MET A 234 -20.28 0.02 2.23
CA MET A 234 -19.84 0.88 1.14
C MET A 234 -20.24 0.22 -0.19
N ASN A 235 -21.00 0.93 -1.02
CA ASN A 235 -21.59 0.43 -2.26
C ASN A 235 -22.41 -0.85 -2.10
N GLY A 236 -23.10 -0.98 -0.96
CA GLY A 236 -23.93 -2.15 -0.63
C GLY A 236 -23.19 -3.36 -0.08
N GLU A 237 -21.86 -3.38 -0.18
CA GLU A 237 -20.98 -4.39 0.42
C GLU A 237 -20.52 -3.99 1.82
N ASP A 238 -20.21 -4.96 2.66
CA ASP A 238 -19.53 -4.69 3.93
C ASP A 238 -18.18 -4.01 3.69
N LEU A 239 -17.76 -3.15 4.63
CA LEU A 239 -16.50 -2.44 4.50
C LEU A 239 -15.32 -3.40 4.32
N ARG A 240 -14.49 -3.14 3.31
CA ARG A 240 -13.21 -3.83 3.11
C ARG A 240 -12.17 -3.40 4.15
N PRO A 241 -11.14 -4.22 4.45
CA PRO A 241 -10.15 -3.89 5.47
C PRO A 241 -9.52 -2.51 5.32
N ASP A 242 -9.08 -2.14 4.11
CA ASP A 242 -8.48 -0.82 3.81
C ASP A 242 -9.44 0.36 4.04
N HIS A 243 -10.74 0.11 4.06
CA HIS A 243 -11.79 1.12 4.19
C HIS A 243 -12.45 1.13 5.57
N GLY A 244 -11.94 0.39 6.56
CA GLY A 244 -12.34 0.54 7.95
C GLY A 244 -13.24 -0.55 8.52
N ARG A 245 -13.18 -1.76 7.96
CA ARG A 245 -13.89 -2.94 8.47
C ARG A 245 -13.80 -3.10 10.00
N PRO A 246 -14.89 -3.30 10.75
CA PRO A 246 -16.28 -3.40 10.29
C PRO A 246 -17.04 -2.06 10.34
N LEU A 247 -16.48 -1.03 10.97
CA LEU A 247 -17.18 0.22 11.24
C LEU A 247 -16.24 1.42 11.09
N ARG A 248 -16.70 2.46 10.40
CA ARG A 248 -15.97 3.73 10.26
C ARG A 248 -16.87 4.94 10.48
N ALA A 249 -16.28 6.07 10.84
CA ALA A 249 -16.91 7.36 10.63
C ALA A 249 -16.83 7.76 9.15
N VAL A 250 -17.90 8.39 8.64
CA VAL A 250 -17.93 9.06 7.34
C VAL A 250 -18.44 10.49 7.55
N VAL A 251 -17.64 11.47 7.15
CA VAL A 251 -17.85 12.90 7.40
C VAL A 251 -17.94 13.66 6.07
N PRO A 252 -19.15 13.85 5.50
CA PRO A 252 -19.34 14.55 4.23
C PRO A 252 -18.77 15.97 4.21
N GLY A 253 -18.26 16.39 3.05
CA GLY A 253 -17.74 17.75 2.82
C GLY A 253 -16.48 18.11 3.62
N GLN A 254 -15.87 17.15 4.32
CA GLN A 254 -14.60 17.32 5.05
C GLN A 254 -13.51 16.44 4.45
N ILE A 255 -12.26 16.74 4.80
CA ILE A 255 -11.13 15.90 4.41
C ILE A 255 -11.29 14.47 4.96
N GLY A 256 -10.86 13.48 4.18
CA GLY A 256 -10.93 12.07 4.55
C GLY A 256 -10.21 11.73 5.86
N GLY A 257 -9.24 12.55 6.29
CA GLY A 257 -8.60 12.43 7.60
C GLY A 257 -9.56 12.58 8.79
N ARG A 258 -10.74 13.19 8.62
CA ARG A 258 -11.77 13.24 9.69
C ARG A 258 -12.72 12.05 9.67
N SER A 259 -12.69 11.23 8.62
CA SER A 259 -13.49 10.00 8.49
C SER A 259 -12.73 8.80 9.05
N VAL A 260 -12.58 8.74 10.38
CA VAL A 260 -11.79 7.72 11.10
C VAL A 260 -12.26 6.30 10.76
N LYS A 261 -11.31 5.44 10.40
CA LYS A 261 -11.52 4.02 10.07
C LYS A 261 -11.34 3.14 11.30
N TRP A 262 -11.90 1.92 11.25
CA TRP A 262 -11.77 0.92 12.32
C TRP A 262 -12.19 1.50 13.68
N LEU A 263 -13.34 2.18 13.70
CA LEU A 263 -13.74 3.07 14.78
C LEU A 263 -14.00 2.32 16.09
N LYS A 264 -13.39 2.79 17.19
CA LYS A 264 -13.52 2.21 18.53
C LYS A 264 -14.09 3.17 19.57
N LYS A 265 -13.88 4.49 19.43
CA LYS A 265 -14.31 5.45 20.44
C LYS A 265 -14.88 6.73 19.83
N LEU A 266 -15.92 7.25 20.47
CA LEU A 266 -16.46 8.60 20.33
C LEU A 266 -16.37 9.29 21.71
N ILE A 267 -15.48 10.25 21.85
CA ILE A 267 -15.19 10.92 23.12
C ILE A 267 -15.64 12.38 23.00
N LEU A 268 -16.67 12.76 23.76
CA LEU A 268 -17.15 14.14 23.76
C LEU A 268 -16.27 15.01 24.65
N THR A 269 -15.78 16.12 24.13
CA THR A 269 -14.83 17.03 24.80
C THR A 269 -15.25 18.49 24.61
N ASP A 270 -14.74 19.39 25.44
CA ASP A 270 -14.94 20.83 25.32
C ASP A 270 -13.88 21.53 24.45
N ALA A 271 -12.80 20.82 24.11
CA ALA A 271 -11.73 21.23 23.20
C ALA A 271 -11.52 20.21 22.07
N PRO A 272 -10.85 20.58 20.96
CA PRO A 272 -10.47 19.63 19.91
C PRO A 272 -9.58 18.50 20.45
N SER A 273 -9.48 17.42 19.67
CA SER A 273 -8.63 16.27 20.00
C SER A 273 -7.18 16.68 20.23
N ASP A 274 -6.58 16.17 21.30
CA ASP A 274 -5.16 16.28 21.61
C ASP A 274 -4.31 15.14 21.02
N ASN A 275 -4.94 14.25 20.23
CA ASN A 275 -4.26 13.14 19.58
C ASN A 275 -3.13 13.66 18.66
N TRP A 276 -2.01 12.94 18.66
CA TRP A 276 -0.82 13.33 17.89
C TRP A 276 -1.13 13.58 16.40
N TYR A 277 -2.00 12.77 15.78
CA TYR A 277 -2.38 12.89 14.37
C TYR A 277 -3.34 14.06 14.10
N HIS A 278 -4.03 14.58 15.11
CA HIS A 278 -4.82 15.81 15.00
C HIS A 278 -3.94 17.06 15.06
N ILE A 279 -2.90 17.02 15.89
CA ILE A 279 -1.98 18.15 16.10
C ILE A 279 -0.97 18.25 14.95
N ASN A 280 -0.30 17.15 14.62
CA ASN A 280 0.90 17.16 13.77
C ASN A 280 0.65 16.78 12.30
N ASP A 281 -0.60 16.52 11.92
CA ASP A 281 -1.00 16.17 10.55
C ASP A 281 -2.31 16.91 10.18
N ASN A 282 -2.66 16.91 8.88
CA ASN A 282 -3.91 17.48 8.38
C ASN A 282 -4.12 18.97 8.73
N ARG A 283 -3.07 19.78 8.50
CA ARG A 283 -3.08 21.24 8.65
C ARG A 283 -2.56 21.96 7.40
N VAL A 284 -3.11 23.13 7.10
CA VAL A 284 -2.55 24.08 6.13
C VAL A 284 -1.91 25.22 6.91
N LEU A 285 -0.59 25.16 7.08
CA LEU A 285 0.16 26.22 7.74
C LEU A 285 0.30 27.44 6.81
N PRO A 286 0.43 28.66 7.35
CA PRO A 286 0.66 29.85 6.55
C PRO A 286 1.88 29.75 5.61
N THR A 287 1.79 30.34 4.41
CA THR A 287 2.80 30.20 3.33
C THR A 287 4.23 30.60 3.73
N MET A 288 4.39 31.54 4.67
CA MET A 288 5.71 31.97 5.14
C MET A 288 6.38 30.96 6.09
N VAL A 289 5.62 30.00 6.62
CA VAL A 289 6.15 28.98 7.53
C VAL A 289 6.93 27.96 6.73
N SER A 290 8.24 27.91 6.96
CA SER A 290 9.11 26.90 6.35
C SER A 290 9.01 25.55 7.07
N PRO A 291 9.47 24.45 6.44
CA PRO A 291 9.59 23.15 7.10
C PRO A 291 10.41 23.22 8.40
N GLU A 292 11.46 24.05 8.43
CA GLU A 292 12.34 24.28 9.57
C GLU A 292 11.62 25.07 10.68
N MET A 293 10.94 26.17 10.33
CA MET A 293 10.13 26.94 11.29
C MET A 293 9.06 26.07 11.95
N SER A 294 8.38 25.23 11.17
CA SER A 294 7.37 24.30 11.69
C SER A 294 7.95 23.24 12.63
N ALA A 295 9.23 22.86 12.47
CA ALA A 295 9.88 21.87 13.32
C ALA A 295 10.33 22.49 14.65
N LEU A 296 10.74 23.76 14.65
CA LEU A 296 11.27 24.47 15.82
C LEU A 296 10.19 25.02 16.75
N ASP A 297 9.00 25.35 16.23
CA ASP A 297 7.91 25.91 17.04
C ASP A 297 6.62 25.08 16.97
N ARG A 298 6.31 24.39 18.07
CA ARG A 298 5.09 23.59 18.24
C ARG A 298 3.80 24.42 18.15
N LYS A 299 3.85 25.74 18.32
CA LYS A 299 2.67 26.62 18.22
C LYS A 299 2.03 26.58 16.84
N TRP A 300 2.80 26.34 15.79
CA TRP A 300 2.26 26.17 14.44
C TRP A 300 1.28 25.00 14.32
N TRP A 301 1.46 23.96 15.14
CA TRP A 301 0.66 22.74 15.09
C TRP A 301 -0.50 22.71 16.08
N THR A 302 -0.56 23.67 17.01
CA THR A 302 -1.58 23.70 18.07
C THR A 302 -2.63 24.79 17.86
N ASP A 303 -2.45 25.63 16.83
CA ASP A 303 -3.43 26.62 16.43
C ASP A 303 -4.48 26.03 15.49
N GLU A 304 -5.71 25.89 16.01
CA GLU A 304 -6.85 25.31 15.30
C GLU A 304 -7.26 26.06 14.04
N ARG A 305 -6.84 27.32 13.86
CA ARG A 305 -7.09 28.06 12.62
C ARG A 305 -6.45 27.40 11.40
N TYR A 306 -5.44 26.57 11.62
CA TYR A 306 -4.74 25.84 10.56
C TYR A 306 -5.21 24.39 10.42
N ALA A 307 -6.02 23.87 11.37
CA ALA A 307 -6.57 22.53 11.29
C ALA A 307 -7.61 22.42 10.16
N ILE A 308 -7.43 21.45 9.27
CA ILE A 308 -8.34 21.28 8.14
C ILE A 308 -9.57 20.50 8.60
N TYR A 309 -10.75 21.02 8.27
CA TYR A 309 -12.00 20.30 8.41
C TYR A 309 -12.68 20.21 7.05
N GLU A 310 -13.45 21.24 6.68
CA GLU A 310 -14.11 21.32 5.38
C GLU A 310 -13.12 21.42 4.23
N LEU A 311 -13.46 20.81 3.10
CA LEU A 311 -12.70 20.94 1.86
C LEU A 311 -12.82 22.37 1.28
N ASN A 312 -11.83 22.77 0.50
CA ASN A 312 -11.92 23.93 -0.37
C ASN A 312 -12.52 23.54 -1.72
N VAL A 313 -12.88 24.54 -2.52
CA VAL A 313 -13.33 24.35 -3.91
C VAL A 313 -12.16 23.87 -4.75
N ASN A 314 -12.37 22.82 -5.55
CA ASN A 314 -11.38 22.26 -6.45
C ASN A 314 -12.03 21.71 -7.72
N SER A 315 -11.26 21.65 -8.81
CA SER A 315 -11.67 21.09 -10.09
C SER A 315 -10.45 20.70 -10.90
N VAL A 316 -10.59 19.63 -11.69
CA VAL A 316 -9.52 19.01 -12.47
C VAL A 316 -10.07 18.62 -13.84
N ALA A 317 -9.32 18.92 -14.91
CA ALA A 317 -9.56 18.33 -16.23
C ALA A 317 -9.02 16.91 -16.24
N VAL A 318 -9.86 15.96 -16.66
CA VAL A 318 -9.46 14.57 -16.91
C VAL A 318 -9.21 14.35 -18.40
N TYR A 319 -10.04 14.97 -19.25
CA TYR A 319 -9.89 14.99 -20.70
C TYR A 319 -9.61 16.42 -21.17
N PRO A 320 -8.59 16.63 -22.02
CA PRO A 320 -7.71 15.61 -22.60
C PRO A 320 -6.80 14.93 -21.58
N GLN A 321 -6.51 13.64 -21.79
CA GLN A 321 -5.69 12.86 -20.89
C GLN A 321 -4.23 13.35 -20.93
N HIS A 322 -3.47 12.99 -19.89
CA HIS A 322 -2.03 13.20 -19.95
C HIS A 322 -1.43 12.39 -21.12
N GLU A 323 -0.64 13.06 -21.94
CA GLU A 323 -0.03 12.53 -23.17
C GLU A 323 -1.04 12.12 -24.24
N GLU A 324 -2.29 12.59 -24.15
CA GLU A 324 -3.22 12.47 -25.27
C GLU A 324 -2.71 13.28 -26.46
N GLU A 325 -2.91 12.72 -27.66
CA GLU A 325 -2.55 13.33 -28.92
C GLU A 325 -3.79 13.43 -29.82
N ILE A 326 -3.97 14.58 -30.46
CA ILE A 326 -5.02 14.83 -31.46
C ILE A 326 -4.33 15.16 -32.78
N ASP A 327 -4.54 14.33 -33.80
CA ASP A 327 -4.13 14.61 -35.18
C ASP A 327 -5.15 15.54 -35.85
N LEU A 328 -4.70 16.75 -36.17
CA LEU A 328 -5.52 17.82 -36.77
C LEU A 328 -6.07 17.45 -38.16
N SER A 329 -5.50 16.45 -38.83
CA SER A 329 -5.98 16.01 -40.17
C SER A 329 -7.21 15.11 -40.08
N THR A 330 -7.40 14.46 -38.94
CA THR A 330 -8.50 13.51 -38.69
C THR A 330 -9.44 13.97 -37.58
N ALA A 331 -9.07 15.02 -36.85
CA ALA A 331 -9.89 15.60 -35.79
C ALA A 331 -11.24 16.13 -36.33
N GLY A 332 -12.30 15.93 -35.55
CA GLY A 332 -13.60 16.56 -35.78
C GLY A 332 -13.55 18.08 -35.56
N PRO A 333 -14.68 18.79 -35.71
CA PRO A 333 -14.73 20.24 -35.52
C PRO A 333 -14.51 20.68 -34.07
N THR A 334 -14.80 19.80 -33.09
CA THR A 334 -14.74 20.08 -31.66
C THR A 334 -14.11 18.92 -30.89
N TYR A 335 -13.58 19.25 -29.71
CA TYR A 335 -13.14 18.32 -28.68
C TYR A 335 -13.87 18.62 -27.37
N THR A 336 -14.41 17.59 -26.74
CA THR A 336 -15.09 17.76 -25.44
C THR A 336 -14.09 17.64 -24.29
N VAL A 337 -13.73 18.78 -23.70
CA VAL A 337 -12.95 18.84 -22.46
C VAL A 337 -13.86 18.40 -21.30
N LYS A 338 -13.37 17.52 -20.42
CA LYS A 338 -14.18 16.95 -19.33
C LYS A 338 -13.40 16.85 -18.03
N GLY A 339 -14.11 16.91 -16.91
CA GLY A 339 -13.49 16.75 -15.61
C GLY A 339 -14.49 16.64 -14.47
N TYR A 340 -13.96 16.73 -13.25
CA TYR A 340 -14.76 16.75 -12.03
C TYR A 340 -14.52 18.05 -11.25
N ALA A 341 -15.45 18.40 -10.37
CA ALA A 341 -15.31 19.48 -9.39
C ALA A 341 -15.91 19.05 -8.04
N TYR A 342 -15.41 19.61 -6.94
CA TYR A 342 -15.95 19.38 -5.59
C TYR A 342 -15.72 20.60 -4.70
N ALA A 343 -16.53 20.72 -3.64
CA ALA A 343 -16.35 21.69 -2.58
C ALA A 343 -16.59 21.04 -1.20
N GLY A 344 -16.25 21.76 -0.13
CA GLY A 344 -16.47 21.29 1.23
C GLY A 344 -17.75 21.82 1.87
N GLY A 345 -18.02 21.33 3.08
CA GLY A 345 -19.07 21.86 3.95
C GLY A 345 -20.50 21.70 3.43
N GLY A 346 -20.73 20.86 2.42
CA GLY A 346 -22.03 20.72 1.78
C GLY A 346 -22.29 21.78 0.70
N ARG A 347 -21.29 22.56 0.30
CA ARG A 347 -21.49 23.64 -0.68
C ARG A 347 -21.56 23.11 -2.10
N ARG A 348 -22.54 23.58 -2.86
CA ARG A 348 -22.68 23.23 -4.28
C ARG A 348 -21.66 23.97 -5.14
N ILE A 349 -21.04 23.27 -6.10
CA ILE A 349 -20.32 23.91 -7.20
C ILE A 349 -21.35 24.58 -8.11
N THR A 350 -21.27 25.89 -8.31
CA THR A 350 -22.23 26.63 -9.15
C THR A 350 -21.69 26.93 -10.54
N LYS A 351 -20.36 26.96 -10.70
CA LYS A 351 -19.70 27.23 -11.97
C LYS A 351 -18.42 26.43 -12.08
N VAL A 352 -18.17 25.92 -13.28
CA VAL A 352 -16.84 25.51 -13.74
C VAL A 352 -16.59 26.28 -15.03
N GLU A 353 -15.43 26.92 -15.09
CA GLU A 353 -15.07 27.84 -16.16
C GLU A 353 -13.74 27.40 -16.77
N ILE A 354 -13.69 27.43 -18.09
CA ILE A 354 -12.53 27.03 -18.90
C ILE A 354 -11.98 28.23 -19.63
N SER A 355 -10.67 28.45 -19.53
CA SER A 355 -9.96 29.48 -20.28
C SER A 355 -8.90 28.85 -21.19
N LEU A 356 -8.77 29.42 -22.38
CA LEU A 356 -7.82 29.05 -23.42
C LEU A 356 -6.83 30.19 -23.73
N ASP A 357 -6.97 31.31 -23.03
CA ASP A 357 -6.24 32.56 -23.28
C ASP A 357 -5.56 33.10 -22.01
N ARG A 358 -5.08 32.17 -21.17
CA ARG A 358 -4.35 32.43 -19.93
C ARG A 358 -5.18 33.15 -18.86
N GLY A 359 -6.48 32.89 -18.84
CA GLY A 359 -7.42 33.41 -17.85
C GLY A 359 -7.96 34.79 -18.16
N LYS A 360 -7.76 35.32 -19.38
CA LYS A 360 -8.28 36.63 -19.80
C LYS A 360 -9.78 36.57 -20.06
N SER A 361 -10.25 35.51 -20.70
CA SER A 361 -11.66 35.20 -20.89
C SER A 361 -11.98 33.77 -20.45
N TRP A 362 -13.25 33.53 -20.15
CA TRP A 362 -13.74 32.28 -19.56
C TRP A 362 -15.00 31.83 -20.27
N ARG A 363 -15.06 30.53 -20.56
CA ARG A 363 -16.22 29.83 -21.11
C ARG A 363 -16.85 29.01 -20.01
N LEU A 364 -18.17 29.11 -19.84
CA LEU A 364 -18.91 28.36 -18.84
C LEU A 364 -19.12 26.93 -19.35
N SER A 365 -18.78 25.92 -18.56
CA SER A 365 -19.05 24.52 -18.87
C SER A 365 -20.44 24.10 -18.38
N GLU A 366 -20.94 23.00 -18.95
CA GLU A 366 -22.10 22.30 -18.39
C GLU A 366 -21.67 21.48 -17.16
N ILE A 367 -22.53 21.40 -16.14
CA ILE A 367 -22.25 20.66 -14.90
C ILE A 367 -23.37 19.64 -14.66
N GLU A 368 -22.99 18.40 -14.40
CA GLU A 368 -23.87 17.30 -14.04
C GLU A 368 -23.77 17.01 -12.53
N TYR A 369 -24.92 17.11 -11.85
CA TYR A 369 -25.06 16.84 -10.42
C TYR A 369 -25.81 15.53 -10.19
N ALA A 370 -25.13 14.40 -10.39
CA ALA A 370 -25.73 13.08 -10.21
C ALA A 370 -26.25 12.83 -8.77
N GLU A 371 -25.78 13.60 -7.77
CA GLU A 371 -26.33 13.59 -6.40
C GLU A 371 -27.82 14.00 -6.35
N ASP A 372 -28.27 14.90 -7.23
CA ASP A 372 -29.65 15.41 -7.22
C ASP A 372 -30.66 14.33 -7.58
N LYS A 373 -30.26 13.34 -8.39
CA LYS A 373 -31.06 12.14 -8.64
C LYS A 373 -31.40 11.38 -7.35
N TYR A 374 -30.49 11.38 -6.36
CA TYR A 374 -30.78 10.78 -5.05
C TYR A 374 -31.65 11.68 -4.17
N ARG A 375 -31.68 13.01 -4.38
CA ARG A 375 -32.65 13.89 -3.70
C ARG A 375 -34.07 13.64 -4.20
N ASP A 376 -34.21 13.35 -5.49
CA ASP A 376 -35.50 13.03 -6.11
C ASP A 376 -35.95 11.58 -5.87
N PHE A 377 -35.07 10.72 -5.36
CA PHE A 377 -35.35 9.33 -5.05
C PHE A 377 -35.92 9.17 -3.63
N ASP A 378 -37.07 8.50 -3.52
CA ASP A 378 -37.66 8.06 -2.26
C ASP A 378 -37.65 6.53 -2.19
N GLY A 379 -36.89 5.98 -1.26
CA GLY A 379 -36.77 4.54 -1.07
C GLY A 379 -35.59 4.13 -0.21
N ASP A 380 -35.41 2.82 -0.08
CA ASP A 380 -34.30 2.20 0.65
C ASP A 380 -33.28 1.63 -0.34
N LEU A 381 -31.99 1.81 -0.04
CA LEU A 381 -30.89 1.16 -0.74
C LEU A 381 -30.00 0.46 0.28
N PHE A 382 -29.67 -0.80 -0.02
CA PHE A 382 -28.71 -1.61 0.76
C PHE A 382 -29.00 -1.73 2.26
N GLY A 383 -30.28 -1.64 2.64
CA GLY A 383 -30.75 -1.72 4.02
C GLY A 383 -30.75 -0.39 4.77
N GLY A 384 -30.55 0.74 4.08
CA GLY A 384 -30.69 2.09 4.64
C GLY A 384 -31.57 2.98 3.79
N LYS A 385 -32.31 3.89 4.43
CA LYS A 385 -33.16 4.87 3.76
C LYS A 385 -32.30 5.90 3.02
N VAL A 386 -32.64 6.21 1.78
CA VAL A 386 -32.09 7.36 1.07
C VAL A 386 -32.85 8.60 1.52
N ASP A 387 -32.33 9.30 2.53
CA ASP A 387 -32.97 10.48 3.12
C ASP A 387 -32.29 11.77 2.64
N MET A 388 -32.41 12.05 1.33
CA MET A 388 -31.71 13.18 0.68
C MET A 388 -32.62 14.34 0.25
N TRP A 389 -33.93 14.11 0.07
CA TRP A 389 -34.85 15.07 -0.55
C TRP A 389 -34.91 16.46 0.10
N TRP A 390 -34.77 16.54 1.42
CA TRP A 390 -34.85 17.80 2.18
C TRP A 390 -33.49 18.47 2.38
N ARG A 391 -32.41 17.81 1.97
CA ARG A 391 -31.04 18.28 2.19
C ARG A 391 -30.63 19.17 1.04
N GLU A 392 -30.34 20.42 1.37
CA GLU A 392 -29.76 21.37 0.43
C GLU A 392 -28.23 21.16 0.26
N ALA A 393 -27.59 20.46 1.20
CA ALA A 393 -26.14 20.23 1.18
C ALA A 393 -25.73 19.26 0.05
N SER A 394 -24.67 19.59 -0.69
CA SER A 394 -24.01 18.71 -1.67
C SER A 394 -22.84 17.94 -1.04
N PHE A 395 -22.99 16.62 -0.90
CA PHE A 395 -21.97 15.73 -0.35
C PHE A 395 -20.99 15.20 -1.39
N CYS A 396 -21.32 15.37 -2.67
CA CYS A 396 -20.60 14.74 -3.75
C CYS A 396 -19.90 15.73 -4.66
N TRP A 397 -18.90 15.21 -5.38
CA TRP A 397 -18.39 15.84 -6.58
C TRP A 397 -19.47 16.00 -7.66
N SER A 398 -19.20 16.86 -8.62
CA SER A 398 -19.96 17.02 -9.85
C SER A 398 -19.05 16.80 -11.05
N PHE A 399 -19.63 16.38 -12.16
CA PHE A 399 -18.90 16.22 -13.43
C PHE A 399 -19.18 17.44 -14.30
N TRP A 400 -18.23 17.81 -15.15
CA TRP A 400 -18.41 18.94 -16.07
C TRP A 400 -17.85 18.63 -17.44
N SER A 401 -18.41 19.28 -18.46
CA SER A 401 -17.96 19.15 -19.85
C SER A 401 -18.13 20.45 -20.63
N LEU A 402 -17.24 20.66 -21.60
CA LEU A 402 -17.32 21.77 -22.54
C LEU A 402 -16.80 21.34 -23.90
N ASP A 403 -17.61 21.51 -24.94
CA ASP A 403 -17.17 21.36 -26.32
C ASP A 403 -16.36 22.58 -26.75
N VAL A 404 -15.10 22.34 -27.14
CA VAL A 404 -14.16 23.37 -27.58
C VAL A 404 -13.82 23.15 -29.05
N PRO A 405 -13.92 24.17 -29.92
CA PRO A 405 -13.44 24.07 -31.29
C PRO A 405 -11.97 23.67 -31.36
N ILE A 406 -11.62 22.72 -32.24
CA ILE A 406 -10.22 22.30 -32.43
C ILE A 406 -9.32 23.48 -32.82
N ALA A 407 -9.84 24.40 -33.65
CA ALA A 407 -9.11 25.62 -34.05
C ALA A 407 -8.73 26.52 -32.85
N ASP A 408 -9.54 26.53 -31.79
CA ASP A 408 -9.22 27.27 -30.58
C ASP A 408 -8.12 26.55 -29.80
N LEU A 409 -8.20 25.22 -29.66
CA LEU A 409 -7.14 24.43 -29.01
C LEU A 409 -5.80 24.53 -29.76
N GLU A 410 -5.83 24.57 -31.09
CA GLU A 410 -4.65 24.70 -31.94
C GLU A 410 -3.91 26.03 -31.72
N THR A 411 -4.63 27.09 -31.37
CA THR A 411 -4.08 28.44 -31.15
C THR A 411 -3.80 28.74 -29.68
N SER A 412 -4.02 27.77 -28.78
CA SER A 412 -3.91 27.92 -27.33
C SER A 412 -2.66 27.22 -26.78
N ASP A 413 -2.05 27.78 -25.74
CA ASP A 413 -0.94 27.14 -25.02
C ASP A 413 -1.40 26.19 -23.90
N ALA A 414 -2.63 26.36 -23.44
CA ALA A 414 -3.16 25.58 -22.33
C ALA A 414 -4.69 25.61 -22.23
N ILE A 415 -5.22 24.61 -21.53
CA ILE A 415 -6.57 24.62 -20.94
C ILE A 415 -6.41 24.93 -19.46
N LEU A 416 -7.07 26.00 -19.00
CA LEU A 416 -7.14 26.37 -17.58
C LEU A 416 -8.53 26.10 -17.05
N VAL A 417 -8.62 25.46 -15.89
CA VAL A 417 -9.87 25.12 -15.22
C VAL A 417 -9.96 25.80 -13.87
N ARG A 418 -11.08 26.46 -13.59
CA ARG A 418 -11.45 26.91 -12.23
C ARG A 418 -12.90 26.59 -11.92
N ALA A 419 -13.18 26.35 -10.65
CA ALA A 419 -14.54 26.19 -10.12
C ALA A 419 -14.88 27.26 -9.08
N VAL A 420 -16.17 27.51 -8.92
CA VAL A 420 -16.76 28.43 -7.94
C VAL A 420 -17.90 27.72 -7.21
N ASP A 421 -17.94 27.81 -5.88
CA ASP A 421 -19.05 27.29 -5.08
C ASP A 421 -20.17 28.32 -4.85
N GLU A 422 -21.25 27.90 -4.20
CA GLU A 422 -22.41 28.74 -3.87
C GLU A 422 -22.09 29.89 -2.89
N ALA A 423 -20.98 29.79 -2.15
CA ALA A 423 -20.47 30.87 -1.31
C ALA A 423 -19.61 31.86 -2.12
N LEU A 424 -19.55 31.71 -3.44
CA LEU A 424 -18.71 32.46 -4.37
C LEU A 424 -17.21 32.31 -4.09
N SER A 425 -16.81 31.24 -3.40
CA SER A 425 -15.40 30.90 -3.22
C SER A 425 -14.88 30.31 -4.52
N ALA A 426 -13.87 30.95 -5.12
CA ALA A 426 -13.26 30.49 -6.35
C ALA A 426 -11.89 29.85 -6.09
N MET A 427 -11.49 28.93 -6.98
CA MET A 427 -10.11 28.45 -7.01
C MET A 427 -9.13 29.62 -7.29
N PRO A 428 -8.04 29.74 -6.52
CA PRO A 428 -7.06 30.80 -6.75
C PRO A 428 -6.26 30.57 -8.03
N ARG A 429 -5.76 31.66 -8.61
CA ARG A 429 -4.77 31.59 -9.70
C ARG A 429 -3.44 31.05 -9.18
N ASP A 430 -2.97 31.60 -8.08
CA ASP A 430 -1.65 31.33 -7.53
C ASP A 430 -1.68 30.19 -6.51
N MET A 431 -0.56 29.48 -6.43
CA MET A 431 -0.42 28.34 -5.53
C MET A 431 -0.25 28.82 -4.08
N TYR A 432 -1.06 28.27 -3.18
CA TYR A 432 -0.82 28.36 -1.74
C TYR A 432 0.10 27.21 -1.30
N TRP A 433 1.41 27.40 -1.41
CA TRP A 433 2.38 26.40 -0.95
C TRP A 433 2.35 26.29 0.58
N SER A 434 2.33 25.06 1.11
CA SER A 434 2.36 24.83 2.56
C SER A 434 3.27 23.65 2.94
N VAL A 435 3.69 23.62 4.22
CA VAL A 435 4.64 22.62 4.76
C VAL A 435 4.22 21.17 4.50
N LEU A 436 2.92 20.86 4.59
CA LEU A 436 2.38 19.51 4.36
C LEU A 436 1.87 19.30 2.93
N GLY A 437 1.90 20.34 2.09
CA GLY A 437 1.42 20.28 0.72
C GLY A 437 -0.04 19.84 0.62
N MET A 438 -0.91 20.36 1.48
CA MET A 438 -2.32 19.97 1.58
C MET A 438 -3.23 21.03 0.99
N MET A 439 -4.45 20.62 0.61
CA MET A 439 -5.51 21.49 0.10
C MET A 439 -5.10 22.28 -1.16
N ASN A 440 -4.23 21.71 -1.99
CA ASN A 440 -3.78 22.36 -3.21
C ASN A 440 -4.95 22.53 -4.19
N ASN A 441 -5.37 23.78 -4.44
CA ASN A 441 -6.48 24.09 -5.34
C ASN A 441 -6.25 25.25 -6.35
N PRO A 442 -5.02 25.59 -6.79
CA PRO A 442 -4.87 26.58 -7.85
C PRO A 442 -5.53 26.07 -9.15
N TRP A 443 -5.78 26.97 -10.10
CA TRP A 443 -6.33 26.62 -11.42
C TRP A 443 -5.60 25.41 -12.01
N PHE A 444 -6.35 24.38 -12.40
CA PHE A 444 -5.76 23.20 -13.01
C PHE A 444 -5.37 23.55 -14.45
N ARG A 445 -4.10 23.32 -14.81
CA ARG A 445 -3.54 23.67 -16.12
C ARG A 445 -3.15 22.42 -16.89
N VAL A 446 -3.73 22.22 -18.07
CA VAL A 446 -3.28 21.22 -19.04
C VAL A 446 -2.56 21.97 -20.16
N ALA A 447 -1.25 21.76 -20.31
CA ALA A 447 -0.48 22.40 -21.36
C ALA A 447 -0.77 21.75 -22.73
N ILE A 448 -0.77 22.56 -23.77
CA ILE A 448 -0.94 22.14 -25.16
C ILE A 448 0.35 22.45 -25.90
N THR A 449 0.91 21.44 -26.57
CA THR A 449 2.03 21.62 -27.49
C THR A 449 1.61 21.18 -28.88
N LYS A 450 1.85 22.02 -29.89
CA LYS A 450 1.63 21.64 -31.30
C LYS A 450 2.95 21.15 -31.91
N GLU A 451 2.95 19.90 -32.37
CA GLU A 451 4.07 19.28 -33.06
C GLU A 451 3.62 18.87 -34.47
N GLY A 452 4.00 19.67 -35.47
CA GLY A 452 3.53 19.48 -36.84
C GLY A 452 2.01 19.59 -36.94
N ASN A 453 1.35 18.47 -37.22
CA ASN A 453 -0.11 18.38 -37.36
C ASN A 453 -0.79 17.74 -36.13
N THR A 454 -0.06 17.57 -35.03
CA THR A 454 -0.57 16.92 -33.81
C THR A 454 -0.59 17.91 -32.65
N LEU A 455 -1.68 17.94 -31.88
CA LEU A 455 -1.73 18.59 -30.57
C LEU A 455 -1.47 17.55 -29.48
N LYS A 456 -0.53 17.83 -28.59
CA LYS A 456 -0.19 17.00 -27.44
C LYS A 456 -0.57 17.69 -26.13
N PHE A 457 -1.18 16.95 -25.22
CA PHE A 457 -1.67 17.46 -23.94
C PHE A 457 -0.86 16.96 -22.76
N GLU A 458 -0.44 17.86 -21.88
CA GLU A 458 0.32 17.51 -20.68
C GLU A 458 -0.41 17.99 -19.43
N HIS A 459 -0.73 17.09 -18.51
CA HIS A 459 -1.21 17.44 -17.18
C HIS A 459 -0.06 18.01 -16.32
N PRO A 460 -0.34 18.65 -15.17
CA PRO A 460 0.70 19.23 -14.33
C PRO A 460 1.80 18.24 -13.93
N THR A 461 1.39 17.05 -13.47
CA THR A 461 2.29 16.00 -12.97
C THR A 461 1.66 14.62 -13.15
N HIS A 462 2.47 13.57 -13.35
CA HIS A 462 2.02 12.17 -13.23
C HIS A 462 2.33 11.60 -11.84
N PRO A 463 1.43 10.88 -11.14
CA PRO A 463 1.62 10.55 -9.72
C PRO A 463 2.83 9.64 -9.39
N SER A 464 3.14 8.65 -10.23
CA SER A 464 4.21 7.65 -9.96
C SER A 464 5.38 7.66 -10.96
N LYS A 465 5.32 8.49 -12.00
CA LYS A 465 6.35 8.57 -13.04
C LYS A 465 6.84 10.01 -13.13
N ALA A 466 8.08 10.19 -13.58
CA ALA A 466 8.49 11.49 -14.09
C ALA A 466 7.63 11.81 -15.34
N GLY A 467 7.04 13.00 -15.38
CA GLY A 467 6.11 13.42 -16.42
C GLY A 467 5.24 14.61 -16.01
N GLY A 468 4.72 15.30 -17.02
CA GLY A 468 3.88 16.49 -16.88
C GLY A 468 4.63 17.80 -17.12
N TRP A 469 3.87 18.85 -17.44
CA TRP A 469 4.46 20.12 -17.88
C TRP A 469 5.26 20.81 -16.76
N MET A 470 4.90 20.64 -15.48
CA MET A 470 5.62 21.30 -14.38
C MET A 470 7.05 20.78 -14.24
N GLU A 471 7.24 19.46 -14.41
CA GLU A 471 8.56 18.85 -14.36
C GLU A 471 9.40 19.22 -15.59
N ARG A 472 8.77 19.28 -16.77
CA ARG A 472 9.40 19.77 -18.00
C ARG A 472 9.91 21.22 -17.83
N VAL A 473 9.07 22.12 -17.33
CA VAL A 473 9.43 23.53 -17.07
C VAL A 473 10.60 23.63 -16.08
N LYS A 474 10.54 22.88 -14.98
CA LYS A 474 11.63 22.86 -13.99
C LYS A 474 12.94 22.34 -14.58
N LYS A 475 12.89 21.30 -15.40
CA LYS A 475 14.06 20.72 -16.09
C LYS A 475 14.71 21.72 -17.05
N THR A 476 13.93 22.61 -17.65
CA THR A 476 14.41 23.70 -18.52
C THR A 476 14.76 24.99 -17.75
N GLY A 477 14.81 24.95 -16.41
CA GLY A 477 15.15 26.10 -15.57
C GLY A 477 14.06 27.18 -15.47
N GLY A 478 12.79 26.86 -15.71
CA GLY A 478 11.69 27.81 -15.55
C GLY A 478 11.24 27.93 -14.09
N ASP A 479 10.85 29.14 -13.68
CA ASP A 479 10.34 29.43 -12.34
C ASP A 479 8.81 29.28 -12.25
N LEU A 480 8.35 28.18 -11.66
CA LEU A 480 6.92 27.90 -11.48
C LEU A 480 6.19 28.91 -10.56
N LEU A 481 6.92 29.77 -9.83
CA LEU A 481 6.38 30.82 -8.97
C LEU A 481 6.29 32.20 -9.63
N ASN A 482 6.73 32.35 -10.88
CA ASN A 482 6.79 33.63 -11.59
C ASN A 482 5.42 34.25 -11.98
N GLY A 483 4.30 33.67 -11.51
CA GLY A 483 2.95 34.12 -11.88
C GLY A 483 2.54 33.79 -13.33
N ASN A 484 3.39 33.10 -14.09
CA ASN A 484 3.16 32.68 -15.47
C ASN A 484 3.52 31.19 -15.69
N TRP A 485 3.38 30.36 -14.65
CA TRP A 485 3.59 28.91 -14.71
C TRP A 485 4.99 28.52 -15.23
N GLY A 486 6.01 29.35 -14.98
CA GLY A 486 7.40 29.12 -15.39
C GLY A 486 7.70 29.32 -16.88
N GLU A 487 6.75 29.88 -17.64
CA GLU A 487 7.05 30.43 -18.95
C GLU A 487 7.81 31.75 -18.82
N ARG A 488 8.86 31.89 -19.64
CA ARG A 488 9.77 33.04 -19.61
C ARG A 488 9.16 34.25 -20.30
N VAL A 489 9.50 35.43 -19.81
CA VAL A 489 9.19 36.69 -20.51
C VAL A 489 10.31 36.99 -21.51
N GLU A 490 9.98 37.52 -22.69
CA GLU A 490 10.95 37.85 -23.74
C GLU A 490 11.99 38.85 -23.18
N GLY A 491 13.27 38.46 -23.12
CA GLY A 491 14.37 39.27 -22.56
C GLY A 491 14.83 38.88 -21.14
N GLU A 492 14.22 37.88 -20.48
CA GLU A 492 14.75 37.32 -19.23
C GLU A 492 16.06 36.56 -19.47
N GLU A 493 17.13 36.96 -18.75
CA GLU A 493 18.38 36.21 -18.71
C GLU A 493 18.15 34.83 -18.08
N LEU A 494 18.91 33.83 -18.55
CA LEU A 494 18.96 32.52 -17.92
C LEU A 494 19.44 32.69 -16.48
N VAL A 495 18.50 32.67 -15.52
CA VAL A 495 18.86 32.39 -14.14
C VAL A 495 19.34 30.95 -14.15
N GLU A 496 20.66 30.74 -13.99
CA GLU A 496 21.16 29.41 -13.68
C GLU A 496 20.32 28.90 -12.51
N PRO A 497 19.71 27.70 -12.62
CA PRO A 497 18.85 27.19 -11.56
C PRO A 497 19.63 27.33 -10.26
N GLU A 498 19.08 28.07 -9.28
CA GLU A 498 19.69 28.09 -7.95
C GLU A 498 19.90 26.61 -7.60
N PRO A 499 21.14 26.18 -7.33
CA PRO A 499 21.37 24.80 -6.96
C PRO A 499 20.40 24.55 -5.82
N VAL A 500 19.54 23.52 -5.97
CA VAL A 500 18.67 23.06 -4.90
C VAL A 500 19.55 23.08 -3.67
N LYS A 501 19.24 23.92 -2.67
CA LYS A 501 20.03 23.97 -1.44
C LYS A 501 20.00 22.55 -0.90
N GLU A 502 21.03 21.78 -1.19
CA GLU A 502 21.15 20.42 -0.75
C GLU A 502 21.11 20.54 0.76
N ILE A 503 20.15 19.85 1.38
CA ILE A 503 20.15 19.75 2.83
C ILE A 503 21.52 19.18 3.18
N ASN A 504 22.29 19.95 3.92
CA ASN A 504 23.60 19.53 4.35
C ASN A 504 23.39 18.31 5.25
N MET A 505 23.62 17.13 4.69
CA MET A 505 23.54 15.88 5.43
C MET A 505 24.79 15.69 6.31
N LYS A 506 25.79 16.57 6.21
CA LYS A 506 27.01 16.55 7.01
C LYS A 506 26.82 17.29 8.32
N LYS A 507 27.42 16.75 9.36
CA LYS A 507 27.63 17.42 10.64
C LYS A 507 28.74 18.47 10.54
N ASP A 508 28.42 19.71 10.89
CA ASP A 508 29.40 20.80 10.92
C ASP A 508 30.57 20.47 11.88
N GLY A 509 31.79 20.72 11.41
CA GLY A 509 33.03 20.45 12.16
C GLY A 509 33.55 19.01 12.07
N VAL A 510 32.80 18.08 11.44
CA VAL A 510 33.28 16.72 11.17
C VAL A 510 34.02 16.71 9.83
N ASN A 511 35.34 16.88 9.90
CA ASN A 511 36.24 16.87 8.73
C ASN A 511 37.05 15.56 8.63
N ARG A 512 36.63 14.54 9.37
CA ARG A 512 37.32 13.26 9.45
C ARG A 512 37.22 12.55 8.10
N GLN A 513 38.36 12.14 7.58
CA GLN A 513 38.43 11.23 6.44
C GLN A 513 38.35 9.80 6.98
N ILE A 514 37.44 9.02 6.42
CA ILE A 514 37.26 7.60 6.69
C ILE A 514 37.74 6.89 5.44
N ASP A 515 38.65 5.93 5.60
CA ASP A 515 39.08 5.08 4.50
C ASP A 515 38.19 3.84 4.39
N LEU A 516 38.33 3.13 3.27
CA LEU A 516 37.54 1.93 2.99
C LEU A 516 37.79 0.82 4.04
N GLN A 517 39.00 0.75 4.61
CA GLN A 517 39.33 -0.24 5.63
C GLN A 517 38.55 0.03 6.91
N GLU A 518 38.46 1.29 7.31
CA GLU A 518 37.72 1.72 8.47
C GLU A 518 36.20 1.62 8.29
N LEU A 519 35.67 1.99 7.12
CA LEU A 519 34.25 1.78 6.78
C LEU A 519 33.88 0.29 6.87
N LYS A 520 34.69 -0.58 6.26
CA LYS A 520 34.46 -2.04 6.28
C LYS A 520 34.53 -2.60 7.70
N ALA A 521 35.43 -2.09 8.55
CA ALA A 521 35.55 -2.50 9.95
C ALA A 521 34.31 -2.18 10.81
N ASN A 522 33.46 -1.25 10.37
CA ASN A 522 32.24 -0.83 11.05
C ASN A 522 31.00 -1.04 10.16
N SER A 523 30.91 -2.21 9.51
CA SER A 523 29.79 -2.56 8.64
C SER A 523 28.98 -3.77 9.16
N SER A 524 28.87 -3.94 10.48
CA SER A 524 28.15 -5.05 11.11
C SER A 524 26.68 -4.69 11.39
N GLY A 525 25.87 -5.68 11.80
CA GLY A 525 24.50 -5.41 12.24
C GLY A 525 24.41 -4.54 13.50
N GLU A 526 25.45 -4.57 14.35
CA GLU A 526 25.54 -3.76 15.57
C GLU A 526 26.08 -2.34 15.29
N LYS A 527 26.91 -2.22 14.25
CA LYS A 527 27.47 -0.96 13.75
C LYS A 527 27.27 -0.89 12.25
N PRO A 528 26.08 -0.49 11.77
CA PRO A 528 25.78 -0.47 10.35
C PRO A 528 26.19 0.88 9.79
N TRP A 529 27.49 1.12 9.59
CA TRP A 529 27.92 2.34 8.90
C TRP A 529 27.63 2.22 7.42
N PHE A 530 27.09 3.25 6.78
CA PHE A 530 26.78 3.23 5.35
C PHE A 530 27.10 4.59 4.71
N VAL A 531 27.17 4.61 3.39
CA VAL A 531 27.59 5.78 2.61
C VAL A 531 26.40 6.36 1.85
N VAL A 532 26.22 7.68 1.95
CA VAL A 532 25.26 8.45 1.15
C VAL A 532 25.96 9.70 0.62
N ASN A 533 25.99 9.87 -0.69
CA ASN A 533 26.69 10.93 -1.43
C ASN A 533 28.17 11.10 -1.03
N GLY A 534 28.86 9.99 -0.75
CA GLY A 534 30.26 9.97 -0.34
C GLY A 534 30.54 10.31 1.13
N GLU A 535 29.49 10.55 1.91
CA GLU A 535 29.57 10.78 3.35
C GLU A 535 29.21 9.51 4.12
N VAL A 536 29.85 9.26 5.25
CA VAL A 536 29.67 8.06 6.07
C VAL A 536 28.79 8.37 7.28
N TYR A 537 27.81 7.50 7.51
CA TYR A 537 26.82 7.62 8.57
C TYR A 537 26.79 6.37 9.45
N ASP A 538 26.62 6.56 10.75
CA ASP A 538 26.43 5.48 11.73
C ASP A 538 24.94 5.26 12.01
N GLY A 539 24.38 4.17 11.47
CA GLY A 539 22.96 3.83 11.64
C GLY A 539 22.59 3.22 12.99
N THR A 540 23.54 2.90 13.89
CA THR A 540 23.28 2.15 15.14
C THR A 540 22.21 2.83 15.99
N GLY A 541 22.29 4.16 16.14
CA GLY A 541 21.39 4.93 16.99
C GLY A 541 19.94 5.00 16.49
N PHE A 542 19.65 4.52 15.28
CA PHE A 542 18.33 4.66 14.65
C PHE A 542 17.68 3.33 14.22
N LEU A 543 18.27 2.18 14.58
CA LEU A 543 17.76 0.85 14.21
C LEU A 543 16.31 0.60 14.66
N GLU A 544 15.98 0.95 15.89
CA GLU A 544 14.63 0.78 16.45
C GLU A 544 13.67 1.91 16.06
N GLY A 545 14.21 3.09 15.71
CA GLY A 545 13.45 4.28 15.35
C GLY A 545 13.06 4.36 13.87
N HIS A 546 13.63 3.48 13.03
CA HIS A 546 13.41 3.50 11.59
C HIS A 546 12.00 2.95 11.25
N PRO A 547 11.16 3.69 10.50
CA PRO A 547 9.79 3.26 10.15
C PRO A 547 9.70 1.94 9.38
N GLY A 548 10.77 1.54 8.67
CA GLY A 548 10.88 0.25 7.98
C GLY A 548 11.43 -0.91 8.84
N GLY A 549 11.74 -0.65 10.11
CA GLY A 549 12.42 -1.59 11.01
C GLY A 549 13.94 -1.64 10.82
N ALA A 550 14.62 -2.30 11.76
CA ALA A 550 16.10 -2.34 11.85
C ALA A 550 16.78 -2.97 10.62
N ILE A 551 16.13 -3.96 9.99
CA ILE A 551 16.69 -4.69 8.85
C ILE A 551 17.01 -3.74 7.69
N SER A 552 16.15 -2.75 7.42
CA SER A 552 16.32 -1.77 6.33
C SER A 552 17.62 -0.94 6.44
N ILE A 553 18.16 -0.78 7.65
CA ILE A 553 19.41 -0.06 7.88
C ILE A 553 20.58 -1.05 7.86
N THR A 554 20.48 -2.19 8.54
CA THR A 554 21.57 -3.17 8.59
C THR A 554 21.94 -3.76 7.24
N SER A 555 20.98 -3.85 6.31
CA SER A 555 21.23 -4.29 4.92
C SER A 555 22.08 -3.31 4.12
N SER A 556 22.18 -2.06 4.57
CA SER A 556 22.92 -0.96 3.92
C SER A 556 24.36 -0.84 4.44
N ALA A 557 24.73 -1.59 5.48
CA ALA A 557 26.01 -1.49 6.14
C ALA A 557 27.19 -1.78 5.19
N GLY A 558 28.18 -0.90 5.17
CA GLY A 558 29.40 -0.94 4.36
C GLY A 558 29.19 -0.62 2.89
N LEU A 559 28.00 -0.14 2.50
CA LEU A 559 27.63 0.11 1.10
C LEU A 559 27.42 1.59 0.83
N ASP A 560 27.61 1.98 -0.43
CA ASP A 560 27.04 3.20 -0.99
C ASP A 560 25.57 2.95 -1.37
N VAL A 561 24.66 3.53 -0.59
CA VAL A 561 23.20 3.41 -0.79
C VAL A 561 22.58 4.71 -1.27
N SER A 562 23.38 5.58 -1.90
CA SER A 562 22.94 6.91 -2.33
C SER A 562 21.67 6.88 -3.19
N GLU A 563 21.60 5.98 -4.17
CA GLU A 563 20.45 5.88 -5.08
C GLU A 563 19.17 5.46 -4.34
N ASP A 564 19.26 4.38 -3.57
CA ASP A 564 18.13 3.85 -2.79
C ASP A 564 17.67 4.87 -1.74
N PHE A 565 18.60 5.49 -1.02
CA PHE A 565 18.30 6.43 0.06
C PHE A 565 17.60 7.69 -0.47
N LEU A 566 18.12 8.29 -1.55
CA LEU A 566 17.58 9.52 -2.12
C LEU A 566 16.21 9.31 -2.79
N ALA A 567 15.92 8.11 -3.29
CA ALA A 567 14.66 7.80 -3.94
C ALA A 567 13.48 7.72 -2.95
N ILE A 568 13.73 7.29 -1.70
CA ILE A 568 12.66 6.90 -0.76
C ILE A 568 12.58 7.76 0.51
N HIS A 569 13.61 8.54 0.86
CA HIS A 569 13.65 9.32 2.10
C HIS A 569 13.33 10.81 1.92
N SER A 570 12.60 11.38 2.89
CA SER A 570 12.16 12.79 2.88
C SER A 570 13.28 13.79 3.20
N GLU A 571 13.08 15.07 2.89
CA GLU A 571 13.98 16.16 3.30
C GLU A 571 14.18 16.23 4.82
N THR A 572 13.19 15.81 5.63
CA THR A 572 13.35 15.73 7.09
C THR A 572 14.27 14.58 7.49
N ALA A 573 14.18 13.44 6.81
CA ALA A 573 15.12 12.34 7.03
C ALA A 573 16.55 12.75 6.61
N LYS A 574 16.69 13.47 5.49
CA LYS A 574 17.97 14.07 5.08
C LYS A 574 18.49 15.08 6.12
N ALA A 575 17.62 15.87 6.73
CA ALA A 575 17.99 16.83 7.77
C ALA A 575 18.39 16.20 9.11
N MET A 576 18.05 14.93 9.34
CA MET A 576 18.50 14.15 10.50
C MET A 576 19.87 13.50 10.28
N MET A 577 20.31 13.38 9.03
CA MET A 577 21.59 12.74 8.67
C MET A 577 22.80 13.35 9.39
N PRO A 578 22.89 14.67 9.65
CA PRO A 578 23.99 15.23 10.45
C PRO A 578 24.14 14.62 11.84
N ASP A 579 23.06 14.13 12.48
CA ASP A 579 23.17 13.50 13.80
C ASP A 579 23.92 12.17 13.76
N TYR A 580 23.85 11.50 12.61
CA TYR A 580 24.46 10.20 12.35
C TYR A 580 25.75 10.31 11.52
N HIS A 581 26.09 11.49 11.02
CA HIS A 581 27.29 11.72 10.20
C HIS A 581 28.57 11.64 11.04
N ILE A 582 29.51 10.83 10.58
CA ILE A 582 30.76 10.54 11.31
C ILE A 582 32.04 10.85 10.53
N GLY A 583 31.95 11.15 9.23
CA GLY A 583 33.09 11.53 8.40
C GLY A 583 32.80 11.36 6.92
N THR A 584 33.72 11.87 6.10
CA THR A 584 33.67 11.75 4.65
C THR A 584 34.51 10.56 4.20
N LEU A 585 34.00 9.76 3.27
CA LEU A 585 34.79 8.68 2.69
C LEU A 585 35.84 9.28 1.75
N ASP A 586 37.11 8.89 1.88
CA ASP A 586 38.15 9.44 1.02
C ASP A 586 37.90 9.11 -0.47
N LYS A 587 38.38 9.97 -1.37
CA LYS A 587 38.08 9.86 -2.80
C LYS A 587 38.50 8.53 -3.43
N ALA A 588 39.67 8.00 -3.05
CA ALA A 588 40.15 6.73 -3.58
C ALA A 588 39.27 5.57 -3.08
N SER A 589 38.86 5.63 -1.80
CA SER A 589 37.90 4.69 -1.21
C SER A 589 36.50 4.78 -1.82
N LEU A 590 36.02 5.98 -2.17
CA LEU A 590 34.72 6.19 -2.80
C LEU A 590 34.68 5.68 -4.25
N GLU A 591 35.75 5.93 -5.02
CA GLU A 591 35.90 5.36 -6.36
C GLU A 591 35.99 3.83 -6.29
N ALA A 592 36.79 3.30 -5.34
CA ALA A 592 36.89 1.88 -5.09
C ALA A 592 35.54 1.25 -4.70
N LEU A 593 34.75 1.92 -3.84
CA LEU A 593 33.42 1.45 -3.39
C LEU A 593 32.41 1.45 -4.55
N LYS A 594 32.44 2.46 -5.43
CA LYS A 594 31.60 2.53 -6.62
C LYS A 594 31.96 1.47 -7.66
N SER A 595 33.25 1.15 -7.81
CA SER A 595 33.70 0.02 -8.65
C SER A 595 33.37 -1.34 -8.03
N ASP A 596 33.40 -1.49 -6.69
CA ASP A 596 32.97 -2.69 -5.96
C ASP A 596 31.45 -2.96 -6.15
N SER A 597 30.64 -1.90 -6.33
CA SER A 597 29.20 -2.03 -6.61
C SER A 597 28.85 -2.25 -8.10
N ALA A 598 29.77 -1.99 -9.02
CA ALA A 598 29.55 -2.08 -10.47
C ALA A 598 30.23 -3.28 -11.16
N GLY A 599 31.05 -4.06 -10.44
CA GLY A 599 31.76 -5.21 -11.00
C GLY A 599 31.39 -6.51 -10.29
N GLY A 600 30.87 -7.50 -11.04
CA GLY A 600 31.20 -8.88 -10.72
C GLY A 600 32.72 -9.00 -10.78
N SER A 601 33.35 -9.46 -9.71
CA SER A 601 34.78 -9.74 -9.70
C SER A 601 35.07 -10.85 -10.72
N ASP A 602 35.91 -10.58 -11.72
CA ASP A 602 36.47 -11.62 -12.59
C ASP A 602 37.45 -12.55 -11.83
N GLU A 603 37.84 -12.21 -10.60
CA GLU A 603 38.68 -13.08 -9.78
C GLU A 603 37.89 -14.30 -9.28
N PRO A 604 38.45 -15.52 -9.45
CA PRO A 604 37.81 -16.75 -8.99
C PRO A 604 37.57 -16.74 -7.48
N ARG A 605 36.32 -16.51 -7.07
CA ARG A 605 35.87 -16.69 -5.68
C ARG A 605 35.25 -18.07 -5.46
N GLU A 606 35.29 -18.56 -4.22
CA GLU A 606 34.81 -19.90 -3.85
C GLU A 606 33.28 -19.98 -3.68
N VAL A 607 32.66 -18.88 -3.25
CA VAL A 607 31.23 -18.79 -2.98
C VAL A 607 30.56 -17.82 -3.94
N PHE A 608 29.44 -18.22 -4.55
CA PHE A 608 28.70 -17.45 -5.55
C PHE A 608 27.75 -16.39 -4.99
N LEU A 609 26.98 -16.67 -3.94
CA LEU A 609 26.04 -15.68 -3.41
C LEU A 609 26.77 -14.59 -2.61
N GLN A 610 26.30 -13.35 -2.75
CA GLN A 610 26.78 -12.21 -1.99
C GLN A 610 25.58 -11.48 -1.40
N SER A 611 25.57 -11.29 -0.08
CA SER A 611 24.41 -10.74 0.63
C SER A 611 24.19 -9.26 0.34
N ARG A 612 25.23 -8.60 -0.19
CA ARG A 612 25.28 -7.16 -0.43
C ARG A 612 25.25 -6.79 -1.91
N THR A 613 25.82 -7.61 -2.79
CA THR A 613 25.95 -7.34 -4.22
C THR A 613 25.14 -8.32 -5.07
N TRP A 614 24.79 -7.89 -6.28
CA TRP A 614 24.18 -8.76 -7.28
C TRP A 614 25.28 -9.48 -8.06
N THR A 615 25.22 -10.80 -8.10
CA THR A 615 26.13 -11.67 -8.84
C THR A 615 25.43 -12.25 -10.06
N LYS A 616 26.16 -12.54 -11.13
CA LYS A 616 25.56 -12.97 -12.40
C LYS A 616 25.55 -14.49 -12.52
N ALA A 617 24.40 -15.07 -12.81
CA ALA A 617 24.30 -16.49 -13.17
C ALA A 617 23.75 -16.62 -14.60
N THR A 618 24.30 -17.55 -15.37
CA THR A 618 23.99 -17.70 -16.79
C THR A 618 23.12 -18.93 -17.01
N LEU A 619 21.94 -18.73 -17.61
CA LEU A 619 21.03 -19.84 -17.92
C LEU A 619 21.63 -20.74 -19.01
N THR A 620 21.90 -22.00 -18.70
CA THR A 620 22.51 -22.95 -19.65
C THR A 620 21.58 -24.07 -20.09
N GLU A 621 20.55 -24.39 -19.30
CA GLU A 621 19.62 -25.48 -19.61
C GLU A 621 18.22 -25.21 -19.06
N LYS A 622 17.20 -25.72 -19.75
CA LYS A 622 15.82 -25.86 -19.26
C LYS A 622 15.41 -27.32 -19.43
N ARG A 623 15.10 -28.01 -18.33
CA ARG A 623 14.58 -29.39 -18.36
C ARG A 623 13.12 -29.38 -17.98
N ASP A 624 12.25 -29.96 -18.82
CA ASP A 624 10.86 -30.17 -18.48
C ASP A 624 10.73 -31.31 -17.45
N VAL A 625 9.97 -31.05 -16.37
CA VAL A 625 9.64 -32.03 -15.31
C VAL A 625 8.19 -32.48 -15.46
N SER A 626 7.30 -31.52 -15.68
CA SER A 626 5.90 -31.74 -16.04
C SER A 626 5.50 -30.71 -17.09
N TRP A 627 4.24 -30.76 -17.56
CA TRP A 627 3.74 -29.79 -18.54
C TRP A 627 3.89 -28.33 -18.06
N ASP A 628 3.85 -28.08 -16.75
CA ASP A 628 3.96 -26.76 -16.13
C ASP A 628 5.12 -26.62 -15.13
N THR A 629 6.08 -27.53 -15.09
CA THR A 629 7.22 -27.44 -14.16
C THR A 629 8.53 -27.69 -14.89
N ARG A 630 9.52 -26.84 -14.63
CA ARG A 630 10.84 -26.89 -15.28
C ARG A 630 11.95 -26.75 -14.25
N ILE A 631 13.08 -27.39 -14.54
CA ILE A 631 14.36 -27.12 -13.89
C ILE A 631 15.13 -26.15 -14.77
N PHE A 632 15.42 -24.97 -14.22
CA PHE A 632 16.32 -24.00 -14.84
C PHE A 632 17.72 -24.19 -14.27
N VAL A 633 18.68 -24.52 -15.14
CA VAL A 633 20.07 -24.75 -14.74
C VAL A 633 20.88 -23.52 -15.08
N PHE A 634 21.52 -22.96 -14.07
CA PHE A 634 22.38 -21.80 -14.24
C PHE A 634 23.82 -22.19 -13.95
N ASP A 635 24.73 -21.81 -14.84
CA ASP A 635 26.15 -21.77 -14.52
C ASP A 635 26.39 -20.56 -13.62
N LEU A 636 27.10 -20.80 -12.52
CA LEU A 636 27.57 -19.75 -11.63
C LEU A 636 28.70 -18.98 -12.31
N GLU A 637 29.01 -17.79 -11.80
CA GLU A 637 30.02 -16.89 -12.36
C GLU A 637 31.38 -17.56 -12.59
N HIS A 638 31.75 -18.56 -11.77
CA HIS A 638 32.94 -19.38 -11.97
C HIS A 638 32.70 -20.88 -11.79
N LYS A 639 33.40 -21.67 -12.60
CA LYS A 639 33.28 -23.14 -12.68
C LYS A 639 33.58 -23.90 -11.38
N LYS A 640 34.26 -23.29 -10.42
CA LYS A 640 34.63 -23.92 -9.14
C LYS A 640 33.85 -23.37 -7.93
N GLN A 641 32.90 -22.46 -8.16
CA GLN A 641 32.11 -21.87 -7.08
C GLN A 641 31.12 -22.86 -6.48
N THR A 642 30.94 -22.83 -5.17
CA THR A 642 29.72 -23.30 -4.52
C THR A 642 28.68 -22.18 -4.51
N LEU A 643 27.41 -22.52 -4.29
CA LEU A 643 26.36 -21.51 -4.23
C LEU A 643 26.52 -20.58 -3.00
N GLY A 644 26.92 -21.14 -1.86
CA GLY A 644 27.02 -20.42 -0.57
C GLY A 644 25.68 -20.00 0.00
N LEU A 645 24.65 -20.80 -0.22
CA LEU A 645 23.34 -20.63 0.40
C LEU A 645 23.27 -21.50 1.66
N PRO A 646 23.10 -20.94 2.87
CA PRO A 646 22.82 -21.71 4.07
C PRO A 646 21.55 -22.55 3.93
N ILE A 647 21.55 -23.73 4.54
CA ILE A 647 20.45 -24.69 4.42
C ILE A 647 19.20 -24.11 5.11
N GLY A 648 18.12 -23.93 4.36
CA GLY A 648 16.88 -23.31 4.84
C GLY A 648 16.77 -21.80 4.57
N GLN A 649 17.70 -21.22 3.81
CA GLN A 649 17.62 -19.84 3.31
C GLN A 649 17.30 -19.79 1.80
N HIS A 650 17.09 -18.58 1.30
CA HIS A 650 16.71 -18.28 -0.09
C HIS A 650 17.72 -17.35 -0.75
N LEU A 651 17.79 -17.38 -2.09
CA LEU A 651 18.40 -16.31 -2.87
C LEU A 651 17.33 -15.47 -3.56
N MET A 652 17.63 -14.19 -3.74
CA MET A 652 16.87 -13.28 -4.59
C MET A 652 17.40 -13.37 -6.01
N ILE A 653 16.48 -13.45 -6.97
CA ILE A 653 16.78 -13.43 -8.40
C ILE A 653 16.20 -12.16 -8.99
N LYS A 654 16.99 -11.48 -9.81
CA LYS A 654 16.62 -10.31 -10.62
C LYS A 654 16.70 -10.71 -12.10
N VAL A 655 15.55 -10.69 -12.78
CA VAL A 655 15.45 -10.87 -14.23
C VAL A 655 14.98 -9.56 -14.84
N GLN A 656 15.67 -9.08 -15.87
CA GLN A 656 15.22 -7.93 -16.64
C GLN A 656 14.19 -8.40 -17.66
N ASP A 657 13.01 -7.81 -17.66
CA ASP A 657 11.98 -8.16 -18.63
C ASP A 657 12.37 -7.57 -20.00
N PRO A 658 12.59 -8.41 -21.03
CA PRO A 658 13.01 -7.95 -22.35
C PRO A 658 11.97 -7.05 -23.04
N SER A 659 10.72 -7.04 -22.57
CA SER A 659 9.61 -6.31 -23.20
C SER A 659 9.43 -4.88 -22.71
N ASN A 660 9.88 -4.54 -21.50
CA ASN A 660 9.68 -3.21 -20.91
C ASN A 660 10.92 -2.66 -20.15
N ASN A 661 12.02 -3.41 -20.13
CA ASN A 661 13.28 -3.07 -19.47
C ASN A 661 13.18 -2.88 -17.93
N GLU A 662 12.07 -3.26 -17.30
CA GLU A 662 11.89 -3.28 -15.86
C GLU A 662 12.54 -4.52 -15.24
N ALA A 663 13.08 -4.39 -14.03
CA ALA A 663 13.64 -5.52 -13.28
C ALA A 663 12.57 -6.18 -12.40
N VAL A 664 12.38 -7.49 -12.55
CA VAL A 664 11.53 -8.31 -11.67
C VAL A 664 12.43 -9.03 -10.67
N ILE A 665 12.11 -8.90 -9.37
CA ILE A 665 12.88 -9.53 -8.29
C ILE A 665 11.99 -10.50 -7.49
N ARG A 666 12.46 -11.73 -7.25
CA ARG A 666 11.76 -12.77 -6.44
C ARG A 666 12.75 -13.68 -5.70
N SER A 667 12.33 -14.23 -4.57
CA SER A 667 13.11 -15.21 -3.81
C SER A 667 12.84 -16.64 -4.29
N TYR A 668 13.89 -17.45 -4.34
CA TYR A 668 13.84 -18.87 -4.69
C TYR A 668 14.77 -19.68 -3.80
N THR A 669 14.37 -20.93 -3.50
CA THR A 669 15.28 -21.95 -2.95
C THR A 669 15.63 -22.95 -4.05
N PRO A 670 16.92 -23.07 -4.42
CA PRO A 670 17.38 -24.06 -5.37
C PRO A 670 17.12 -25.49 -4.91
N MET A 671 16.84 -26.37 -5.87
CA MET A 671 16.75 -27.80 -5.63
C MET A 671 18.12 -28.48 -5.62
N SER A 672 19.15 -27.86 -6.22
CA SER A 672 20.50 -28.40 -6.27
C SER A 672 21.12 -28.51 -4.88
N ASP A 673 22.05 -29.45 -4.72
CA ASP A 673 22.88 -29.52 -3.52
C ASP A 673 23.64 -28.19 -3.33
N THR A 674 23.73 -27.69 -2.10
CA THR A 674 24.46 -26.44 -1.81
C THR A 674 25.96 -26.58 -2.11
N ASN A 675 26.47 -27.81 -2.13
CA ASN A 675 27.83 -28.16 -2.49
C ASN A 675 28.00 -28.40 -4.01
N LEU A 676 26.94 -28.28 -4.82
CA LEU A 676 27.08 -28.38 -6.27
C LEU A 676 28.01 -27.29 -6.78
N ILE A 677 29.06 -27.72 -7.48
CA ILE A 677 30.11 -26.83 -7.95
C ILE A 677 29.76 -26.28 -9.33
N GLY A 678 29.86 -24.96 -9.47
CA GLY A 678 29.76 -24.21 -10.70
C GLY A 678 28.34 -24.06 -11.25
N LYS A 679 27.33 -24.64 -10.58
CA LYS A 679 25.94 -24.63 -11.06
C LYS A 679 24.94 -24.47 -9.93
N MET A 680 23.76 -23.95 -10.27
CA MET A 680 22.56 -24.07 -9.45
C MET A 680 21.37 -24.52 -10.29
N GLU A 681 20.47 -25.28 -9.68
CA GLU A 681 19.24 -25.77 -10.31
C GLU A 681 18.02 -25.22 -9.59
N LEU A 682 17.14 -24.52 -10.31
CA LEU A 682 15.89 -23.98 -9.79
C LEU A 682 14.71 -24.78 -10.35
N LEU A 683 14.00 -25.48 -9.46
CA LEU A 683 12.74 -26.14 -9.80
C LEU A 683 11.60 -25.12 -9.69
N VAL A 684 11.01 -24.76 -10.83
CA VAL A 684 10.00 -23.69 -10.91
C VAL A 684 8.79 -24.19 -11.67
N LYS A 685 7.62 -24.01 -11.06
CA LYS A 685 6.33 -24.20 -11.71
C LYS A 685 6.01 -22.95 -12.53
N VAL A 686 5.87 -23.13 -13.83
CA VAL A 686 5.57 -22.09 -14.80
C VAL A 686 4.06 -21.86 -14.85
N TYR A 687 3.64 -20.71 -14.32
CA TYR A 687 2.25 -20.30 -14.41
C TYR A 687 1.97 -19.70 -15.79
N PHE A 688 1.55 -20.55 -16.72
CA PHE A 688 1.17 -20.12 -18.06
C PHE A 688 -0.08 -19.22 -18.03
N PRO A 689 -0.19 -18.26 -18.96
CA PRO A 689 -1.40 -17.48 -19.12
C PRO A 689 -2.58 -18.39 -19.48
N THR A 690 -3.72 -18.11 -18.86
CA THR A 690 -5.02 -18.66 -19.25
C THR A 690 -5.92 -17.49 -19.64
N ASP A 691 -7.12 -17.76 -20.12
CA ASP A 691 -8.10 -16.71 -20.48
C ASP A 691 -8.44 -15.77 -19.30
N THR A 692 -8.10 -16.15 -18.06
CA THR A 692 -8.44 -15.42 -16.83
C THR A 692 -7.24 -14.97 -16.00
N ILE A 693 -6.04 -15.50 -16.25
CA ILE A 693 -4.82 -15.20 -15.49
C ILE A 693 -3.71 -14.85 -16.47
N PRO A 694 -3.05 -13.67 -16.37
CA PRO A 694 -2.05 -13.21 -17.34
C PRO A 694 -0.70 -13.97 -17.31
N GLY A 695 -0.60 -15.06 -16.54
CA GLY A 695 0.61 -15.82 -16.29
C GLY A 695 1.50 -15.20 -15.20
N GLY A 696 2.39 -15.99 -14.61
CA GLY A 696 3.27 -15.54 -13.53
C GLY A 696 4.40 -14.65 -14.06
N LYS A 697 4.53 -13.41 -13.59
CA LYS A 697 5.53 -12.44 -14.12
C LYS A 697 6.96 -13.00 -14.15
N MET A 698 7.47 -13.46 -13.00
CA MET A 698 8.82 -14.03 -12.91
C MET A 698 8.94 -15.38 -13.64
N THR A 699 7.96 -16.26 -13.49
CA THR A 699 8.02 -17.61 -14.07
C THR A 699 7.94 -17.58 -15.59
N MET A 700 7.14 -16.66 -16.16
CA MET A 700 7.08 -16.41 -17.60
C MET A 700 8.34 -15.70 -18.10
N ALA A 701 8.93 -14.80 -17.31
CA ALA A 701 10.22 -14.18 -17.67
C ALA A 701 11.33 -15.23 -17.76
N LEU A 702 11.44 -16.12 -16.77
CA LEU A 702 12.38 -17.26 -16.79
C LEU A 702 12.08 -18.22 -17.95
N ASP A 703 10.81 -18.56 -18.18
CA ASP A 703 10.38 -19.45 -19.26
C ASP A 703 10.67 -18.90 -20.66
N LYS A 704 10.58 -17.57 -20.85
CA LYS A 704 10.93 -16.89 -22.11
C LYS A 704 12.42 -16.57 -22.26
N LEU A 705 13.19 -16.64 -21.18
CA LEU A 705 14.60 -16.27 -21.18
C LEU A 705 15.41 -17.17 -22.12
N PRO A 706 16.12 -16.66 -23.14
CA PRO A 706 16.91 -17.51 -24.02
C PRO A 706 18.11 -18.12 -23.28
N LEU A 707 18.55 -19.30 -23.72
CA LEU A 707 19.79 -19.89 -23.21
C LEU A 707 20.97 -18.95 -23.48
N GLY A 708 21.89 -18.85 -22.52
CA GLY A 708 23.01 -17.90 -22.52
C GLY A 708 22.68 -16.55 -21.88
N SER A 709 21.44 -16.30 -21.45
CA SER A 709 21.08 -15.07 -20.75
C SER A 709 21.56 -15.05 -19.31
N GLU A 710 21.92 -13.86 -18.83
CA GLU A 710 22.30 -13.63 -17.44
C GLU A 710 21.11 -13.21 -16.58
N ILE A 711 21.08 -13.68 -15.33
CA ILE A 711 20.20 -13.19 -14.27
C ILE A 711 21.06 -12.66 -13.12
N GLY A 712 20.54 -11.67 -12.39
CA GLY A 712 21.14 -11.23 -11.14
C GLY A 712 20.73 -12.13 -9.99
N CYS A 713 21.65 -12.51 -9.13
CA CYS A 713 21.44 -13.28 -7.91
C CYS A 713 21.97 -12.49 -6.71
N LYS A 714 21.25 -12.46 -5.60
CA LYS A 714 21.69 -11.81 -4.35
C LYS A 714 21.23 -12.65 -3.18
N GLY A 715 22.04 -12.78 -2.15
CA GLY A 715 21.70 -13.61 -1.00
C GLY A 715 22.94 -14.04 -0.22
N PRO A 716 22.77 -14.80 0.86
CA PRO A 716 21.53 -15.46 1.23
C PRO A 716 20.55 -14.55 2.00
N THR A 717 19.28 -14.93 2.01
CA THR A 717 18.17 -14.22 2.69
C THR A 717 17.29 -15.22 3.41
N GLY A 718 16.77 -14.88 4.59
CA GLY A 718 15.96 -15.79 5.39
C GLY A 718 16.39 -15.75 6.84
N ARG A 719 15.50 -16.20 7.74
CA ARG A 719 15.74 -16.19 9.18
C ARG A 719 16.06 -17.57 9.76
N PHE A 720 15.83 -18.64 9.02
CA PHE A 720 16.03 -20.01 9.45
C PHE A 720 17.27 -20.59 8.79
N GLU A 721 18.04 -21.35 9.54
CA GLU A 721 19.18 -22.09 9.04
C GLU A 721 19.27 -23.43 9.77
N TYR A 722 19.47 -24.52 9.03
CA TYR A 722 19.79 -25.83 9.57
C TYR A 722 21.31 -26.02 9.64
N LEU A 723 21.83 -26.19 10.85
CA LEU A 723 23.26 -26.27 11.16
C LEU A 723 23.77 -27.73 11.27
N GLY A 724 22.90 -28.70 10.97
CA GLY A 724 23.18 -30.13 11.11
C GLY A 724 22.98 -30.67 12.53
N ASN A 725 22.77 -31.99 12.62
CA ASN A 725 22.63 -32.73 13.88
C ASN A 725 21.51 -32.17 14.79
N GLY A 726 20.38 -31.79 14.19
CA GLY A 726 19.21 -31.24 14.88
C GLY A 726 19.37 -29.78 15.33
N ARG A 727 20.51 -29.13 15.08
CA ARG A 727 20.71 -27.72 15.43
C ARG A 727 20.12 -26.81 14.36
N VAL A 728 19.33 -25.83 14.79
CA VAL A 728 18.81 -24.76 13.93
C VAL A 728 19.18 -23.40 14.49
N SER A 729 19.33 -22.41 13.63
CA SER A 729 19.37 -20.99 13.99
C SER A 729 18.11 -20.31 13.48
N ILE A 730 17.40 -19.60 14.36
CA ILE A 730 16.25 -18.76 13.99
C ILE A 730 16.53 -17.34 14.44
N SER A 731 16.71 -16.44 13.48
CA SER A 731 17.08 -15.05 13.73
C SER A 731 18.34 -14.94 14.62
N GLY A 732 19.32 -15.81 14.38
CA GLY A 732 20.59 -15.86 15.13
C GLY A 732 20.51 -16.58 16.49
N LYS A 733 19.35 -17.12 16.87
CA LYS A 733 19.19 -17.89 18.11
C LYS A 733 19.21 -19.38 17.80
N GLU A 734 20.20 -20.07 18.36
CA GLU A 734 20.33 -21.52 18.20
C GLU A 734 19.33 -22.29 19.05
N ARG A 735 18.81 -23.39 18.49
CA ARG A 735 17.94 -24.35 19.17
C ARG A 735 18.35 -25.77 18.78
N GLN A 736 18.24 -26.69 19.73
CA GLN A 736 18.38 -28.13 19.47
C GLN A 736 17.01 -28.76 19.27
N LEU A 737 16.87 -29.48 18.16
CA LEU A 737 15.69 -30.24 17.78
C LEU A 737 16.02 -31.74 17.69
N ARG A 738 14.99 -32.56 17.82
CA ARG A 738 15.00 -34.01 17.61
C ARG A 738 14.24 -34.42 16.35
N SER A 739 13.24 -33.64 15.94
CA SER A 739 12.42 -33.98 14.79
C SER A 739 11.88 -32.76 14.03
N PHE A 740 11.68 -32.95 12.73
CA PHE A 740 10.95 -32.03 11.85
C PHE A 740 9.66 -32.66 11.35
N LYS A 741 8.58 -31.87 11.35
CA LYS A 741 7.35 -32.15 10.60
C LYS A 741 7.33 -31.20 9.40
N MET A 742 7.51 -31.71 8.20
CA MET A 742 7.71 -30.93 6.99
C MET A 742 6.46 -31.02 6.12
N ILE A 743 5.82 -29.90 5.84
CA ILE A 743 4.53 -29.84 5.14
C ILE A 743 4.74 -29.06 3.85
N CYS A 744 4.55 -29.70 2.71
CA CYS A 744 4.80 -29.10 1.41
C CYS A 744 3.75 -29.41 0.35
N GLY A 745 3.71 -28.60 -0.71
CA GLY A 745 2.90 -28.86 -1.88
C GLY A 745 3.42 -28.14 -3.12
N GLY A 746 3.40 -28.82 -4.27
CA GLY A 746 4.00 -28.33 -5.51
C GLY A 746 5.47 -27.93 -5.32
N THR A 747 5.89 -26.79 -5.88
CA THR A 747 7.28 -26.31 -5.72
C THR A 747 7.63 -25.83 -4.31
N GLY A 748 6.66 -25.78 -3.39
CA GLY A 748 6.95 -25.62 -1.95
C GLY A 748 7.78 -26.76 -1.36
N ILE A 749 7.98 -27.86 -2.10
CA ILE A 749 8.92 -28.90 -1.74
C ILE A 749 10.37 -28.38 -1.65
N THR A 750 10.79 -27.33 -2.39
CA THR A 750 12.22 -27.02 -2.53
C THR A 750 12.90 -26.57 -1.23
N PRO A 751 12.31 -25.71 -0.36
CA PRO A 751 12.92 -25.37 0.92
C PRO A 751 12.91 -26.56 1.90
N VAL A 752 11.82 -27.32 1.91
CA VAL A 752 11.67 -28.55 2.72
C VAL A 752 12.73 -29.59 2.32
N PHE A 753 12.89 -29.80 1.02
CA PHE A 753 13.80 -30.78 0.46
C PHE A 753 15.27 -30.41 0.71
N GLN A 754 15.61 -29.11 0.72
CA GLN A 754 16.94 -28.66 1.07
C GLN A 754 17.32 -29.06 2.50
N VAL A 755 16.41 -28.87 3.46
CA VAL A 755 16.62 -29.30 4.87
C VAL A 755 16.62 -30.82 4.98
N LEU A 756 15.66 -31.50 4.36
CA LEU A 756 15.56 -32.97 4.38
C LEU A 756 16.83 -33.61 3.83
N ARG A 757 17.32 -33.16 2.67
CA ARG A 757 18.56 -33.66 2.06
C ARG A 757 19.73 -33.53 3.04
N ALA A 758 19.88 -32.36 3.69
CA ALA A 758 20.97 -32.14 4.63
C ALA A 758 20.91 -33.12 5.82
N VAL A 759 19.72 -33.37 6.36
CA VAL A 759 19.50 -34.37 7.43
C VAL A 759 19.83 -35.78 6.95
N MET A 760 19.39 -36.15 5.74
CA MET A 760 19.50 -37.53 5.24
C MET A 760 20.88 -37.88 4.68
N GLN A 761 21.63 -36.91 4.16
CA GLN A 761 23.00 -37.12 3.68
C GLN A 761 24.00 -37.33 4.82
N ASP A 762 23.75 -36.78 6.01
CA ASP A 762 24.55 -37.05 7.20
C ASP A 762 24.01 -38.28 7.95
N ALA A 763 24.73 -39.40 7.82
CA ALA A 763 24.40 -40.66 8.49
C ALA A 763 24.49 -40.58 10.03
N GLN A 764 25.19 -39.58 10.59
CA GLN A 764 25.31 -39.39 12.04
C GLN A 764 24.23 -38.45 12.60
N ASP A 765 23.53 -37.72 11.74
CA ASP A 765 22.48 -36.80 12.15
C ASP A 765 21.30 -37.58 12.76
N PRO A 766 20.93 -37.37 14.04
CA PRO A 766 19.89 -38.14 14.70
C PRO A 766 18.48 -37.62 14.38
N THR A 767 18.34 -36.55 13.59
CA THR A 767 17.06 -35.85 13.40
C THR A 767 16.08 -36.68 12.58
N ALA A 768 14.90 -36.92 13.14
CA ALA A 768 13.81 -37.61 12.44
C ALA A 768 12.96 -36.63 11.62
N CYS A 769 12.59 -36.99 10.40
CA CYS A 769 11.80 -36.15 9.49
C CYS A 769 10.52 -36.87 9.06
N VAL A 770 9.39 -36.18 9.18
CA VAL A 770 8.12 -36.59 8.56
C VAL A 770 7.76 -35.58 7.50
N VAL A 771 7.61 -36.01 6.24
CA VAL A 771 7.25 -35.16 5.11
C VAL A 771 5.81 -35.45 4.69
N LEU A 772 4.94 -34.45 4.80
CA LEU A 772 3.59 -34.46 4.28
C LEU A 772 3.57 -33.68 2.96
N ASP A 773 3.45 -34.40 1.84
CA ASP A 773 3.56 -33.84 0.50
C ASP A 773 2.20 -33.88 -0.23
N GLY A 774 1.60 -32.72 -0.42
CA GLY A 774 0.27 -32.55 -0.99
C GLY A 774 0.30 -32.07 -2.45
N ASN A 775 -0.15 -32.92 -3.37
CA ASN A 775 -0.15 -32.63 -4.81
C ASN A 775 -1.51 -32.90 -5.48
N ARG A 776 -1.65 -32.51 -6.75
CA ARG A 776 -2.90 -32.71 -7.50
C ARG A 776 -2.92 -34.10 -8.12
N GLN A 777 -1.97 -34.37 -9.00
CA GLN A 777 -1.82 -35.65 -9.69
C GLN A 777 -0.47 -36.28 -9.32
N GLU A 778 -0.26 -37.53 -9.74
CA GLU A 778 0.98 -38.24 -9.44
C GLU A 778 2.19 -37.62 -10.16
N GLU A 779 2.01 -37.08 -11.37
CA GLU A 779 3.03 -36.33 -12.11
C GLU A 779 3.44 -35.01 -11.44
N ASP A 780 2.65 -34.51 -10.49
CA ASP A 780 2.96 -33.30 -9.72
C ASP A 780 3.83 -33.61 -8.49
N ILE A 781 4.15 -34.88 -8.20
CA ILE A 781 5.05 -35.26 -7.11
C ILE A 781 6.49 -34.95 -7.53
N LEU A 782 6.91 -33.74 -7.19
CA LEU A 782 8.25 -33.24 -7.46
C LEU A 782 9.28 -33.93 -6.55
N CYS A 783 10.48 -34.19 -7.07
CA CYS A 783 11.57 -34.89 -6.36
C CYS A 783 11.21 -36.32 -5.89
N ARG A 784 10.22 -36.98 -6.49
CA ARG A 784 9.72 -38.31 -6.06
C ARG A 784 10.82 -39.36 -5.89
N SER A 785 11.71 -39.49 -6.88
CA SER A 785 12.78 -40.48 -6.84
C SER A 785 13.74 -40.28 -5.67
N ASP A 786 14.04 -39.03 -5.31
CA ASP A 786 14.91 -38.71 -4.18
C ASP A 786 14.19 -38.95 -2.84
N LEU A 787 12.91 -38.58 -2.75
CA LEU A 787 12.08 -38.84 -1.57
C LEU A 787 11.95 -40.34 -1.31
N ASP A 788 11.66 -41.13 -2.34
CA ASP A 788 11.56 -42.60 -2.26
C ASP A 788 12.90 -43.20 -1.78
N ALA A 789 14.03 -42.73 -2.34
CA ALA A 789 15.37 -43.18 -1.93
C ALA A 789 15.71 -42.85 -0.47
N TYR A 790 15.28 -41.69 0.05
CA TYR A 790 15.50 -41.34 1.45
C TYR A 790 14.69 -42.21 2.41
N VAL A 791 13.47 -42.60 2.04
CA VAL A 791 12.65 -43.54 2.83
C VAL A 791 13.27 -44.93 2.84
N GLU A 792 13.81 -45.40 1.70
CA GLU A 792 14.51 -46.69 1.61
C GLU A 792 15.80 -46.74 2.43
N THR A 793 16.48 -45.60 2.58
CA THR A 793 17.76 -45.50 3.31
C THR A 793 17.59 -45.73 4.81
N ASP A 794 16.64 -45.05 5.47
CA ASP A 794 16.27 -45.31 6.87
C ASP A 794 14.83 -44.89 7.15
N SER A 795 13.91 -45.86 7.04
CA SER A 795 12.48 -45.67 7.28
C SER A 795 12.12 -45.31 8.72
N ARG A 796 13.05 -45.42 9.68
CA ARG A 796 12.85 -44.93 11.06
C ARG A 796 13.20 -43.44 11.18
N LYS A 797 14.07 -42.93 10.31
CA LYS A 797 14.54 -41.53 10.30
C LYS A 797 13.73 -40.66 9.34
N CYS A 798 13.25 -41.19 8.22
CA CYS A 798 12.45 -40.46 7.24
C CYS A 798 11.13 -41.19 6.95
N THR A 799 10.02 -40.47 7.07
CA THR A 799 8.70 -40.92 6.61
C THR A 799 8.14 -39.91 5.63
N VAL A 800 7.74 -40.35 4.43
CA VAL A 800 7.09 -39.49 3.43
C VAL A 800 5.66 -39.97 3.22
N VAL A 801 4.70 -39.04 3.29
CA VAL A 801 3.28 -39.28 3.09
C VAL A 801 2.79 -38.37 1.99
N HIS A 802 2.54 -38.96 0.83
CA HIS A 802 1.94 -38.26 -0.29
C HIS A 802 0.40 -38.25 -0.17
N THR A 803 -0.22 -37.10 -0.44
CA THR A 803 -1.66 -36.98 -0.61
C THR A 803 -2.02 -36.33 -1.94
N LEU A 804 -2.92 -36.97 -2.70
CA LEU A 804 -3.35 -36.49 -4.02
C LEU A 804 -4.84 -36.13 -4.03
N THR A 805 -5.15 -34.95 -4.58
CA THR A 805 -6.55 -34.52 -4.78
C THR A 805 -7.20 -35.11 -6.04
N LYS A 806 -6.39 -35.51 -7.02
CA LYS A 806 -6.79 -36.15 -8.28
C LYS A 806 -5.94 -37.40 -8.56
N GLY A 807 -5.69 -38.20 -7.53
CA GLY A 807 -4.96 -39.47 -7.69
C GLY A 807 -5.72 -40.44 -8.59
N SER A 808 -5.00 -41.16 -9.45
CA SER A 808 -5.57 -42.19 -10.34
C SER A 808 -6.26 -43.31 -9.55
N ASP A 809 -7.02 -44.17 -10.23
CA ASP A 809 -7.68 -45.32 -9.57
C ASP A 809 -6.67 -46.31 -8.98
N THR A 810 -5.43 -46.33 -9.50
CA THR A 810 -4.32 -47.16 -9.00
C THR A 810 -3.54 -46.51 -7.86
N TRP A 811 -3.84 -45.26 -7.47
CA TRP A 811 -3.16 -44.57 -6.39
C TRP A 811 -3.47 -45.21 -5.02
N THR A 812 -2.43 -45.67 -4.34
CA THR A 812 -2.50 -46.36 -3.04
C THR A 812 -2.20 -45.45 -1.85
N GLY A 813 -1.72 -44.22 -2.07
CA GLY A 813 -1.43 -43.24 -1.02
C GLY A 813 -2.66 -42.49 -0.51
N ARG A 814 -2.44 -41.44 0.29
CA ARG A 814 -3.55 -40.66 0.87
C ARG A 814 -4.29 -39.87 -0.22
N ARG A 815 -5.58 -39.63 -0.01
CA ARG A 815 -6.44 -38.90 -0.95
C ARG A 815 -7.00 -37.65 -0.29
N GLY A 816 -7.05 -36.58 -1.06
CA GLY A 816 -7.52 -35.29 -0.59
C GLY A 816 -6.39 -34.30 -0.30
N ARG A 817 -6.74 -33.18 0.32
CA ARG A 817 -5.79 -32.17 0.78
C ARG A 817 -5.19 -32.61 2.12
N ILE A 818 -4.07 -32.00 2.52
CA ILE A 818 -3.53 -32.13 3.88
C ILE A 818 -4.58 -31.60 4.86
N SER A 819 -5.20 -32.51 5.61
CA SER A 819 -6.36 -32.24 6.46
C SER A 819 -5.97 -32.23 7.95
N GLU A 820 -6.94 -31.89 8.80
CA GLU A 820 -6.76 -31.94 10.25
C GLU A 820 -6.43 -33.36 10.73
N GLU A 821 -7.11 -34.36 10.18
CA GLU A 821 -6.84 -35.76 10.51
C GLU A 821 -5.42 -36.17 10.12
N LEU A 822 -4.94 -35.74 8.94
CA LEU A 822 -3.60 -36.07 8.47
C LEU A 822 -2.52 -35.39 9.33
N LEU A 823 -2.74 -34.13 9.72
CA LEU A 823 -1.83 -33.41 10.60
C LEU A 823 -1.84 -33.96 12.02
N ALA A 824 -3.00 -34.38 12.54
CA ALA A 824 -3.09 -35.02 13.84
C ALA A 824 -2.36 -36.38 13.87
N GLU A 825 -2.42 -37.13 12.76
CA GLU A 825 -1.76 -38.43 12.62
C GLU A 825 -0.24 -38.30 12.49
N TYR A 826 0.24 -37.34 11.70
CA TYR A 826 1.65 -37.30 11.26
C TYR A 826 2.46 -36.10 11.77
N ALA A 827 1.81 -35.04 12.26
CA ALA A 827 2.45 -33.85 12.81
C ALA A 827 2.01 -33.51 14.25
N PRO A 828 1.88 -34.47 15.19
CA PRO A 828 1.58 -34.16 16.58
C PRO A 828 2.73 -33.36 17.22
N PRO A 829 2.43 -32.47 18.18
CA PRO A 829 3.48 -31.74 18.90
C PRO A 829 4.30 -32.69 19.77
N GLU A 830 5.63 -32.64 19.59
CA GLU A 830 6.61 -33.44 20.32
C GLU A 830 7.64 -32.53 21.01
N GLU A 831 8.27 -33.02 22.08
CA GLU A 831 9.35 -32.27 22.72
C GLU A 831 10.52 -32.05 21.75
N GLN A 832 11.05 -30.83 21.69
CA GLN A 832 12.16 -30.47 20.79
C GLN A 832 11.86 -30.75 19.31
N SER A 833 10.62 -30.54 18.86
CA SER A 833 10.23 -30.68 17.46
C SER A 833 9.91 -29.33 16.82
N MET A 834 9.91 -29.28 15.49
CA MET A 834 9.58 -28.08 14.71
C MET A 834 8.81 -28.44 13.45
N VAL A 835 7.88 -27.58 13.06
CA VAL A 835 7.17 -27.72 11.79
C VAL A 835 7.78 -26.78 10.76
N LEU A 836 8.11 -27.32 9.59
CA LEU A 836 8.53 -26.57 8.41
C LEU A 836 7.40 -26.59 7.38
N VAL A 837 6.96 -25.45 6.90
CA VAL A 837 5.82 -25.36 5.98
C VAL A 837 6.19 -24.51 4.77
N CYS A 838 5.94 -25.03 3.56
CA CYS A 838 6.06 -24.24 2.34
C CYS A 838 5.16 -24.78 1.23
N GLY A 839 4.35 -23.93 0.63
CA GLY A 839 3.54 -24.29 -0.53
C GLY A 839 2.51 -23.21 -0.86
N PRO A 840 1.41 -23.58 -1.53
CA PRO A 840 0.37 -22.60 -1.84
C PRO A 840 -0.20 -21.98 -0.56
N GLY A 841 -0.37 -20.66 -0.53
CA GLY A 841 -0.87 -19.92 0.64
C GLY A 841 -2.12 -20.53 1.34
N PRO A 842 -3.10 -21.11 0.62
CA PRO A 842 -4.21 -21.83 1.26
C PRO A 842 -3.78 -23.05 2.09
N MET A 843 -2.79 -23.81 1.63
CA MET A 843 -2.24 -24.95 2.35
C MET A 843 -1.50 -24.49 3.61
N GLU A 844 -0.67 -23.44 3.49
CA GLU A 844 0.09 -22.89 4.62
C GLU A 844 -0.83 -22.34 5.72
N LYS A 845 -1.86 -21.57 5.33
CA LYS A 845 -2.86 -21.04 6.25
C LYS A 845 -3.64 -22.14 6.95
N SER A 846 -4.03 -23.20 6.21
CA SER A 846 -4.74 -24.36 6.77
C SER A 846 -3.86 -25.12 7.77
N ALA A 847 -2.61 -25.39 7.39
CA ALA A 847 -1.64 -26.07 8.26
C ALA A 847 -1.40 -25.26 9.54
N ARG A 848 -1.16 -23.94 9.44
CA ARG A 848 -0.96 -23.07 10.61
C ARG A 848 -2.11 -23.18 11.61
N ASN A 849 -3.35 -23.03 11.14
CA ASN A 849 -4.51 -23.04 12.02
C ASN A 849 -4.69 -24.39 12.72
N ILE A 850 -4.54 -25.50 11.98
CA ILE A 850 -4.68 -26.85 12.50
C ILE A 850 -3.58 -27.15 13.54
N LEU A 851 -2.32 -26.80 13.24
CA LEU A 851 -1.20 -27.08 14.13
C LEU A 851 -1.30 -26.28 15.44
N LEU A 852 -1.70 -25.01 15.37
CA LEU A 852 -1.95 -24.21 16.58
C LEU A 852 -3.10 -24.78 17.41
N ALA A 853 -4.16 -25.28 16.77
CA ALA A 853 -5.27 -25.95 17.46
C ALA A 853 -4.85 -27.28 18.10
N GLN A 854 -3.89 -27.99 17.49
CA GLN A 854 -3.30 -29.21 18.04
C GLN A 854 -2.29 -28.96 19.18
N GLY A 855 -1.99 -27.69 19.49
CA GLY A 855 -1.14 -27.32 20.62
C GLY A 855 0.32 -26.99 20.28
N TRP A 856 0.66 -26.82 19.00
CA TRP A 856 1.97 -26.28 18.62
C TRP A 856 2.12 -24.82 19.06
N ALA A 857 3.31 -24.44 19.53
CA ALA A 857 3.64 -23.05 19.79
C ALA A 857 4.01 -22.33 18.47
N GLU A 858 3.63 -21.05 18.33
CA GLU A 858 3.96 -20.24 17.15
C GLU A 858 5.48 -20.19 16.88
N SER A 859 6.29 -20.23 17.94
CA SER A 859 7.76 -20.23 17.85
C SER A 859 8.35 -21.51 17.23
N ASP A 860 7.55 -22.57 17.12
CA ASP A 860 7.94 -23.89 16.60
C ASP A 860 7.40 -24.12 15.19
N LEU A 861 6.77 -23.12 14.59
CA LEU A 861 6.30 -23.15 13.22
C LEU A 861 7.16 -22.22 12.37
N HIS A 862 7.83 -22.78 11.36
CA HIS A 862 8.59 -22.03 10.38
C HIS A 862 7.93 -22.13 9.00
N PHE A 863 7.59 -20.96 8.47
CA PHE A 863 7.09 -20.78 7.11
C PHE A 863 8.20 -20.11 6.30
N PHE A 864 8.53 -20.71 5.16
CA PHE A 864 9.61 -20.30 4.26
C PHE A 864 9.22 -19.15 3.34
#